data_AF-A0A286XF33-F1
#
_entry.id   AF-A0A286XF33-F1
#
_cell.length_a   1.000
_cell.length_b   1.000
_cell.length_c   1.000
_cell.angle_alpha   90.00
_cell.angle_beta   90.00
_cell.angle_gamma   90.00
#
_symmetry.space_group_name_H-M   'P 1'
#
loop_
_entity.id
_entity.type
_entity.pdbx_description
1 polymer ?
#
loop_
_entity_poly.entity_id
_entity_poly.type
_entity_poly.pdbx_seq_one_letter_code
_entity_poly.pdbx_strand_id
1 'polypeptide(L)'
;MGAMIQLLLGIFLAFLVLPSEGGVLKKTIRHKRQSGLNVTFPEENQPVVFNHVYNIKLPVGSQCSVDLESASGEKDLALPLEPSESIQEHTVNGENQIVFTHRINIPRRACGCAAAPDVRELLSRLEELELVVSSLREQCSMGTGCCLQSAEGRLDTRPFCSGRGNFSTEGCGCVCEPGWKGPNCSEPECPGNCNLRGQCLEGQCICDEGFTGEDCSQLACPSDCNDQGKCVDGVCICFEGYAGADCSQEVCPVPCSEEHGRCIDGRCVCQEGFAGDDCKEPLCLNNCYNRGRCVENECVCEEGFTGEDCSELVCPNDCFDRGRCLNGTCYCEEGFTGEDCGTLTCPNDCHQQGRCEEGQCVCDEGFAGADCSEKRCPADCHNRGRCLNGQCECDDGFTGADCGELKCPNDCSGHGHCVNGQCVCDEGYTGDDCSQLRCPNDCHSRGRCIEGKCVCEPGFQGYDCSDMSCPNDCHQHGRCVNGMCVCDDNYIGEDCRDRRCPRDCSNRGRCVDGQCLCEDGFTGLDCAELSCPSDCHGQGRCVNGQCVCHEGFMGQDCKERRCPGDCHGQGRCEDGQCVCHEGFTGIDCGQRSCPNDCSNLGQCISGRCICNAGYTGDDCSQVSPPKDLIVTEVTEETVNLAWDNEMRVTEYLVVYTPTHANGLEMQFRVPGDQTSTIIRELEPGVEYFIRVFAILENKKSIPVSARVATYLPAPEGLKFKSIKETSVEVEWDPLDIAFETWEIIFRNMNKEDEGEITKSLRRPETSYQQTGLAPGQEYEISLHIVKNNTRGPGLKRVTTTREYSP
;
A
#
# COMPACT_ATOMS: atom_id res chain seq x y z
N MET A 1 14.25 -58.43 3.72
CA MET A 1 13.48 -59.65 3.42
C MET A 1 12.03 -59.20 3.22
N GLY A 2 11.59 -58.94 1.99
CA GLY A 2 10.95 -59.90 1.08
C GLY A 2 9.52 -59.39 0.88
N ALA A 3 9.22 -58.59 -0.15
CA ALA A 3 8.86 -59.00 -1.51
C ALA A 3 7.61 -59.89 -1.57
N MET A 4 6.56 -59.40 -2.24
CA MET A 4 5.72 -60.03 -3.29
C MET A 4 4.32 -59.35 -3.28
N ILE A 5 3.95 -58.44 -4.19
CA ILE A 5 3.63 -58.59 -5.65
C ILE A 5 2.30 -59.34 -5.85
N GLN A 6 1.18 -58.63 -6.07
CA GLN A 6 0.57 -58.15 -7.34
C GLN A 6 -0.47 -59.10 -7.96
N LEU A 7 -1.65 -58.57 -8.35
CA LEU A 7 -2.11 -58.34 -9.75
C LEU A 7 -3.64 -58.47 -9.89
N LEU A 8 -4.29 -57.41 -10.39
CA LEU A 8 -4.98 -57.41 -11.69
C LEU A 8 -5.27 -55.97 -12.15
N LEU A 9 -4.43 -55.51 -13.10
CA LEU A 9 -4.69 -54.48 -14.13
C LEU A 9 -5.72 -55.04 -15.14
N GLY A 10 -6.43 -54.31 -16.00
CA GLY A 10 -6.38 -52.92 -16.46
C GLY A 10 -7.12 -52.82 -17.81
N ILE A 11 -7.25 -51.60 -18.35
CA ILE A 11 -7.27 -51.17 -19.77
C ILE A 11 -7.20 -49.62 -19.70
N PHE A 12 -6.00 -49.04 -19.84
CA PHE A 12 -5.41 -48.39 -21.05
C PHE A 12 -6.07 -47.04 -21.47
N LEU A 13 -5.38 -45.98 -21.91
CA LEU A 13 -4.06 -45.35 -21.67
C LEU A 13 -4.01 -44.08 -22.57
N ALA A 14 -3.19 -43.10 -22.17
CA ALA A 14 -2.50 -42.06 -22.97
C ALA A 14 -3.17 -40.66 -23.15
N PHE A 15 -2.60 -39.63 -22.50
CA PHE A 15 -1.66 -38.65 -23.10
C PHE A 15 -1.01 -37.75 -22.03
N LEU A 16 0.19 -37.23 -22.34
CA LEU A 16 1.19 -36.55 -21.52
C LEU A 16 1.14 -35.00 -21.61
N VAL A 17 1.52 -34.31 -20.51
CA VAL A 17 2.46 -33.14 -20.41
C VAL A 17 2.04 -31.68 -20.76
N LEU A 18 2.19 -30.79 -19.74
CA LEU A 18 2.44 -29.30 -19.66
C LEU A 18 1.36 -28.29 -20.14
N PRO A 19 1.43 -26.96 -19.83
CA PRO A 19 1.90 -26.19 -18.66
C PRO A 19 0.86 -25.09 -18.19
N SER A 20 1.33 -24.16 -17.35
CA SER A 20 0.74 -22.91 -16.85
C SER A 20 0.24 -21.88 -17.88
N GLU A 21 -0.83 -21.15 -17.52
CA GLU A 21 -1.05 -19.67 -17.61
C GLU A 21 -2.50 -19.42 -17.12
N GLY A 22 -2.85 -18.36 -16.37
CA GLY A 22 -2.71 -16.95 -16.74
C GLY A 22 -3.91 -16.51 -17.60
N GLY A 23 -4.74 -15.56 -17.11
CA GLY A 23 -5.63 -14.77 -17.99
C GLY A 23 -7.13 -14.72 -17.68
N VAL A 24 -7.52 -13.75 -16.85
CA VAL A 24 -8.44 -12.63 -17.16
C VAL A 24 -9.79 -12.90 -17.91
N LEU A 25 -10.88 -12.54 -17.19
CA LEU A 25 -12.17 -11.95 -17.60
C LEU A 25 -12.84 -12.35 -18.94
N LYS A 26 -14.06 -12.90 -18.81
CA LYS A 26 -15.14 -12.84 -19.82
C LYS A 26 -16.48 -12.66 -19.10
N LYS A 27 -17.02 -11.44 -19.01
CA LYS A 27 -17.91 -10.76 -19.97
C LYS A 27 -19.12 -11.60 -20.38
N THR A 28 -20.27 -11.24 -19.81
CA THR A 28 -21.62 -11.67 -20.17
C THR A 28 -21.97 -11.21 -21.58
N ILE A 29 -22.45 -12.13 -22.42
CA ILE A 29 -23.03 -11.88 -23.74
C ILE A 29 -24.54 -12.12 -23.69
N ARG A 30 -25.31 -11.18 -24.23
CA ARG A 30 -26.48 -11.38 -25.12
C ARG A 30 -26.35 -10.25 -26.14
N HIS A 31 -26.37 -10.40 -27.45
CA HIS A 31 -26.86 -11.40 -28.38
C HIS A 31 -26.05 -11.21 -29.68
N LYS A 32 -25.78 -12.28 -30.45
CA LYS A 32 -25.45 -12.14 -31.89
C LYS A 32 -26.26 -13.17 -32.69
N ARG A 33 -26.75 -12.74 -33.86
CA ARG A 33 -27.31 -13.59 -34.92
C ARG A 33 -26.29 -13.59 -36.07
N GLN A 34 -25.89 -14.80 -36.50
CA GLN A 34 -25.50 -15.32 -37.84
C GLN A 34 -24.83 -14.41 -38.89
N SER A 35 -23.97 -14.84 -39.82
CA SER A 35 -23.50 -16.15 -40.30
C SER A 35 -22.37 -15.94 -41.34
N GLY A 36 -21.47 -16.92 -41.49
CA GLY A 36 -20.76 -17.32 -42.74
C GLY A 36 -19.50 -16.54 -43.15
N LEU A 37 -18.30 -17.15 -43.10
CA LEU A 37 -17.57 -17.92 -44.16
C LEU A 37 -17.01 -17.01 -45.29
N ASN A 38 -15.73 -16.96 -45.70
CA ASN A 38 -14.64 -17.93 -45.84
C ASN A 38 -13.28 -17.19 -46.06
N VAL A 39 -12.18 -17.77 -45.54
CA VAL A 39 -10.80 -17.95 -46.10
C VAL A 39 -10.17 -16.85 -46.98
N THR A 40 -9.00 -16.32 -46.59
CA THR A 40 -7.63 -16.50 -47.20
C THR A 40 -6.70 -15.36 -46.76
N PHE A 41 -5.52 -15.68 -46.19
CA PHE A 41 -4.33 -14.81 -46.22
C PHE A 41 -3.62 -15.01 -47.58
N PRO A 42 -3.00 -13.96 -48.16
CA PRO A 42 -1.54 -13.82 -48.01
C PRO A 42 -0.98 -12.37 -47.98
N GLU A 43 0.18 -12.27 -47.32
CA GLU A 43 1.41 -11.46 -47.53
C GLU A 43 1.44 -9.95 -47.89
N GLU A 44 2.33 -9.28 -47.13
CA GLU A 44 3.26 -8.16 -47.38
C GLU A 44 2.89 -6.97 -48.31
N ASN A 45 3.15 -5.76 -47.77
CA ASN A 45 3.06 -4.41 -48.36
C ASN A 45 1.68 -3.71 -48.41
N GLN A 46 1.18 -3.28 -47.24
CA GLN A 46 0.25 -2.15 -47.17
C GLN A 46 0.66 -1.14 -46.08
N PRO A 47 0.75 0.16 -46.39
CA PRO A 47 0.99 1.19 -45.39
C PRO A 47 -0.24 1.37 -44.50
N VAL A 48 -0.04 1.37 -43.18
CA VAL A 48 -1.10 1.65 -42.20
C VAL A 48 -1.25 3.17 -42.08
N VAL A 49 -2.38 3.70 -42.53
CA VAL A 49 -2.69 5.15 -42.46
C VAL A 49 -3.39 5.46 -41.15
N PHE A 50 -2.80 6.33 -40.32
CA PHE A 50 -3.45 6.86 -39.12
C PHE A 50 -4.06 8.23 -39.44
N ASN A 51 -5.40 8.33 -39.36
CA ASN A 51 -6.16 9.57 -39.54
C ASN A 51 -6.55 10.15 -38.18
N HIS A 52 -6.06 11.35 -37.86
CA HIS A 52 -6.51 12.11 -36.69
C HIS A 52 -7.25 13.39 -37.14
N VAL A 53 -8.52 13.51 -36.75
CA VAL A 53 -9.36 14.69 -37.04
C VAL A 53 -9.49 15.51 -35.77
N TYR A 54 -8.95 16.72 -35.76
CA TYR A 54 -9.12 17.68 -34.66
C TYR A 54 -10.35 18.55 -34.96
N ASN A 55 -11.44 18.35 -34.19
CA ASN A 55 -12.58 19.25 -34.18
C ASN A 55 -12.44 20.21 -32.99
N ILE A 56 -11.88 21.40 -33.24
CA ILE A 56 -11.70 22.42 -32.22
C ILE A 56 -13.07 23.06 -31.91
N LYS A 57 -13.64 22.74 -30.75
CA LYS A 57 -14.82 23.43 -30.22
C LYS A 57 -14.37 24.62 -29.38
N LEU A 58 -14.48 25.82 -29.94
CA LEU A 58 -14.21 27.05 -29.18
C LEU A 58 -15.37 27.35 -28.21
N PRO A 59 -15.08 27.70 -26.95
CA PRO A 59 -16.10 28.10 -25.98
C PRO A 59 -16.79 29.39 -26.43
N VAL A 60 -18.11 29.37 -26.49
CA VAL A 60 -18.93 30.60 -26.61
C VAL A 60 -18.84 31.36 -25.29
N GLY A 61 -18.00 32.38 -25.24
CA GLY A 61 -17.85 33.24 -24.08
C GLY A 61 -17.28 34.61 -24.43
N SER A 62 -18.17 35.61 -24.49
CA SER A 62 -17.92 37.06 -24.43
C SER A 62 -17.47 37.71 -25.76
N GLN A 63 -18.02 38.80 -26.30
CA GLN A 63 -19.01 39.79 -25.86
C GLN A 63 -19.68 40.45 -27.07
N CYS A 64 -20.97 40.76 -26.98
CA CYS A 64 -21.56 42.00 -27.51
C CYS A 64 -22.98 42.12 -26.92
N SER A 65 -23.09 42.89 -25.84
CA SER A 65 -24.31 43.25 -25.14
C SER A 65 -24.91 44.53 -25.71
N VAL A 66 -26.19 44.51 -26.14
CA VAL A 66 -27.13 45.62 -25.93
C VAL A 66 -28.58 45.12 -26.06
N ASP A 67 -29.42 45.61 -25.15
CA ASP A 67 -30.81 45.23 -24.87
C ASP A 67 -31.87 45.69 -25.90
N LEU A 68 -33.06 45.08 -25.77
CA LEU A 68 -34.43 45.60 -25.92
C LEU A 68 -35.36 44.91 -26.96
N GLU A 69 -36.32 44.18 -26.39
CA GLU A 69 -37.76 44.06 -26.69
C GLU A 69 -38.32 43.52 -28.03
N SER A 70 -38.94 42.34 -27.87
CA SER A 70 -40.34 42.00 -28.17
C SER A 70 -40.79 41.45 -29.54
N ALA A 71 -41.62 40.41 -29.40
CA ALA A 71 -42.73 39.93 -30.25
C ALA A 71 -42.47 39.01 -31.47
N SER A 72 -42.85 37.74 -31.24
CA SER A 72 -43.72 36.87 -32.07
C SER A 72 -43.37 36.57 -33.53
N GLY A 73 -43.47 35.27 -33.89
CA GLY A 73 -43.92 34.86 -35.22
C GLY A 73 -43.20 33.65 -35.81
N GLU A 74 -43.97 32.60 -36.08
CA GLU A 74 -43.62 31.32 -36.68
C GLU A 74 -43.07 31.35 -38.13
N LYS A 75 -42.41 30.22 -38.44
CA LYS A 75 -42.41 29.41 -39.68
C LYS A 75 -41.38 29.65 -40.81
N ASP A 76 -40.68 28.54 -41.04
CA ASP A 76 -40.29 27.89 -42.31
C ASP A 76 -39.70 28.74 -43.44
N LEU A 77 -38.47 28.38 -43.85
CA LEU A 77 -38.18 27.80 -45.18
C LEU A 77 -36.70 27.45 -45.30
N ALA A 78 -36.44 26.32 -45.95
CA ALA A 78 -35.14 25.69 -46.11
C ALA A 78 -34.47 26.01 -47.46
N LEU A 79 -33.15 25.74 -47.50
CA LEU A 79 -32.25 25.40 -48.63
C LEU A 79 -31.59 26.55 -49.44
N PRO A 80 -30.42 26.33 -50.09
CA PRO A 80 -29.38 25.28 -49.93
C PRO A 80 -27.91 25.78 -50.07
N LEU A 81 -26.94 24.84 -50.11
CA LEU A 81 -25.57 24.90 -50.71
C LEU A 81 -24.46 25.49 -49.79
N GLU A 82 -23.22 24.99 -49.61
CA GLU A 82 -22.23 24.21 -50.41
C GLU A 82 -21.05 23.75 -49.49
N PRO A 83 -20.08 22.91 -49.96
CA PRO A 83 -19.18 22.14 -49.09
C PRO A 83 -17.97 22.93 -48.54
N SER A 84 -17.53 22.58 -47.33
CA SER A 84 -16.31 23.11 -46.70
C SER A 84 -15.05 22.41 -47.27
N GLU A 85 -14.09 23.19 -47.77
CA GLU A 85 -12.75 22.68 -48.12
C GLU A 85 -11.97 22.25 -46.87
N SER A 86 -11.30 21.09 -46.95
CA SER A 86 -10.39 20.58 -45.93
C SER A 86 -8.94 20.78 -46.39
N ILE A 87 -8.10 21.40 -45.55
CA ILE A 87 -6.65 21.46 -45.79
C ILE A 87 -6.02 20.16 -45.27
N GLN A 88 -5.15 19.55 -46.08
CA GLN A 88 -4.50 18.26 -45.81
C GLN A 88 -3.00 18.42 -46.06
N GLU A 89 -2.16 18.10 -45.06
CA GLU A 89 -0.70 18.21 -45.15
C GLU A 89 -0.07 16.87 -44.73
N HIS A 90 0.98 16.46 -45.46
CA HIS A 90 1.67 15.17 -45.29
C HIS A 90 3.13 15.39 -44.94
N THR A 91 3.63 14.73 -43.89
CA THR A 91 5.06 14.61 -43.59
C THR A 91 5.45 13.14 -43.56
N VAL A 92 6.55 12.80 -44.25
CA VAL A 92 7.10 11.44 -44.34
C VAL A 92 8.57 11.51 -43.95
N ASN A 93 9.03 10.62 -43.07
CA ASN A 93 10.44 10.43 -42.75
C ASN A 93 10.83 8.95 -42.97
N GLY A 94 12.01 8.73 -43.56
CA GLY A 94 12.28 7.66 -44.52
C GLY A 94 12.52 6.23 -44.04
N GLU A 95 12.29 5.85 -42.78
CA GLU A 95 12.67 4.49 -42.32
C GLU A 95 11.61 3.70 -41.53
N ASN A 96 10.37 4.17 -41.42
CA ASN A 96 9.24 3.31 -41.07
C ASN A 96 7.97 3.81 -41.79
N GLN A 97 7.28 2.96 -42.54
CA GLN A 97 6.12 3.33 -43.37
C GLN A 97 4.86 3.64 -42.54
N ILE A 98 4.85 4.79 -41.84
CA ILE A 98 3.68 5.33 -41.14
C ILE A 98 3.39 6.73 -41.70
N VAL A 99 2.19 6.93 -42.27
CA VAL A 99 1.72 8.22 -42.77
C VAL A 99 0.77 8.84 -41.76
N PHE A 100 1.15 10.00 -41.20
CA PHE A 100 0.27 10.81 -40.37
C PHE A 100 -0.45 11.84 -41.23
N THR A 101 -1.79 11.81 -41.20
CA THR A 101 -2.62 12.77 -41.94
C THR A 101 -3.33 13.69 -40.95
N HIS A 102 -2.97 14.97 -40.92
CA HIS A 102 -3.62 15.98 -40.07
C HIS A 102 -4.74 16.67 -40.85
N ARG A 103 -5.97 16.62 -40.33
CA ARG A 103 -7.14 17.31 -40.91
C ARG A 103 -7.77 18.23 -39.85
N ILE A 104 -7.59 19.55 -40.02
CA ILE A 104 -8.09 20.58 -39.10
C ILE A 104 -9.31 21.24 -39.74
N ASN A 105 -10.49 21.10 -39.11
CA ASN A 105 -11.73 21.74 -39.55
C ASN A 105 -11.96 23.03 -38.75
N ILE A 106 -11.81 24.21 -39.37
CA ILE A 106 -12.09 25.51 -38.75
C ILE A 106 -13.44 26.04 -39.25
N PRO A 107 -14.46 26.26 -38.38
CA PRO A 107 -15.73 26.86 -38.80
C PRO A 107 -15.58 28.36 -39.06
N ARG A 108 -15.84 28.83 -40.28
CA ARG A 108 -15.95 30.28 -40.57
C ARG A 108 -17.24 30.84 -39.98
N ARG A 109 -17.13 31.68 -38.95
CA ARG A 109 -18.07 32.78 -38.67
C ARG A 109 -17.29 34.01 -38.19
N ALA A 110 -16.88 34.81 -39.17
CA ALA A 110 -16.55 36.22 -38.96
C ALA A 110 -17.51 37.05 -39.82
N CYS A 111 -18.17 38.00 -39.17
CA CYS A 111 -18.93 39.16 -39.64
C CYS A 111 -19.31 39.26 -41.13
N GLY A 112 -20.61 39.42 -41.39
CA GLY A 112 -21.12 39.78 -42.70
C GLY A 112 -20.86 41.26 -43.04
N CYS A 113 -20.12 41.49 -44.12
CA CYS A 113 -20.20 42.69 -44.94
C CYS A 113 -20.08 42.25 -46.41
N ALA A 114 -21.20 42.20 -47.14
CA ALA A 114 -21.20 42.03 -48.58
C ALA A 114 -22.11 43.08 -49.21
N ALA A 115 -21.50 44.08 -49.85
CA ALA A 115 -21.84 44.60 -51.18
C ALA A 115 -21.13 45.93 -51.44
N ALA A 116 -20.06 45.91 -52.24
CA ALA A 116 -19.58 47.09 -52.95
C ALA A 116 -19.02 46.67 -54.33
N PRO A 117 -19.17 47.50 -55.39
CA PRO A 117 -19.04 47.08 -56.79
C PRO A 117 -17.58 47.01 -57.30
N ASP A 118 -16.59 47.38 -56.49
CA ASP A 118 -15.21 47.66 -56.94
C ASP A 118 -14.29 46.44 -57.07
N VAL A 119 -14.71 45.25 -56.63
CA VAL A 119 -13.86 44.05 -56.68
C VAL A 119 -13.76 43.47 -58.10
N ARG A 120 -14.77 43.71 -58.93
CA ARG A 120 -14.80 43.23 -60.32
C ARG A 120 -13.87 44.03 -61.24
N GLU A 121 -13.57 45.28 -60.90
CA GLU A 121 -12.63 46.14 -61.61
C GLU A 121 -11.17 45.92 -61.19
N LEU A 122 -10.94 45.49 -59.94
CA LEU A 122 -9.60 45.09 -59.49
C LEU A 122 -9.17 43.74 -60.08
N LEU A 123 -10.10 42.81 -60.28
CA LEU A 123 -9.81 41.50 -60.91
C LEU A 123 -9.45 41.62 -62.40
N SER A 124 -10.10 42.51 -63.15
CA SER A 124 -9.73 42.74 -64.55
C SER A 124 -8.37 43.41 -64.71
N ARG A 125 -8.00 44.33 -63.79
CA ARG A 125 -6.66 44.93 -63.77
C ARG A 125 -5.57 43.93 -63.37
N LEU A 126 -5.91 42.94 -62.54
CA LEU A 126 -4.99 41.87 -62.16
C LEU A 126 -4.72 40.90 -63.31
N GLU A 127 -5.74 40.54 -64.09
CA GLU A 127 -5.58 39.72 -65.31
C GLU A 127 -4.76 40.43 -66.40
N GLU A 128 -4.96 41.75 -66.58
CA GLU A 128 -4.13 42.54 -67.50
C GLU A 128 -2.67 42.63 -67.04
N LEU A 129 -2.43 42.77 -65.72
CA LEU A 129 -1.09 42.78 -65.15
C LEU A 129 -0.41 41.40 -65.27
N GLU A 130 -1.12 40.30 -65.07
CA GLU A 130 -0.58 38.94 -65.28
C GLU A 130 -0.22 38.70 -66.75
N LEU A 131 -1.00 39.20 -67.71
CA LEU A 131 -0.70 39.14 -69.14
C LEU A 131 0.57 39.94 -69.49
N VAL A 132 0.74 41.13 -68.90
CA VAL A 132 1.94 41.97 -69.12
C VAL A 132 3.19 41.35 -68.48
N VAL A 133 3.09 40.78 -67.28
CA VAL A 133 4.19 40.09 -66.59
C VAL A 133 4.57 38.80 -67.32
N SER A 134 3.60 38.07 -67.86
CA SER A 134 3.85 36.87 -68.68
C SER A 134 4.56 37.22 -69.99
N SER A 135 4.15 38.33 -70.65
CA SER A 135 4.83 38.87 -71.83
C SER A 135 6.26 39.34 -71.54
N LEU A 136 6.50 40.00 -70.40
CA LEU A 136 7.85 40.40 -69.96
C LEU A 136 8.73 39.21 -69.61
N ARG A 137 8.14 38.15 -69.04
CA ARG A 137 8.82 36.89 -68.74
C ARG A 137 9.22 36.13 -70.02
N GLU A 138 8.38 36.13 -71.06
CA GLU A 138 8.74 35.58 -72.38
C GLU A 138 9.83 36.41 -73.09
N GLN A 139 9.81 37.73 -72.93
CA GLN A 139 10.85 38.61 -73.50
C GLN A 139 12.21 38.47 -72.81
N CYS A 140 12.26 38.27 -71.48
CA CYS A 140 13.52 38.02 -70.79
C CYS A 140 13.98 36.53 -70.85
N SER A 141 13.13 35.57 -71.22
CA SER A 141 13.49 34.13 -71.28
C SER A 141 14.09 33.68 -72.61
N MET A 142 14.02 34.50 -73.67
CA MET A 142 14.59 34.23 -75.00
C MET A 142 16.06 34.67 -75.15
N GLY A 143 16.83 34.73 -74.05
CA GLY A 143 18.29 34.64 -74.09
C GLY A 143 19.07 35.84 -74.65
N THR A 144 18.42 36.98 -74.90
CA THR A 144 19.13 38.23 -75.24
C THR A 144 18.41 39.46 -74.67
N GLY A 145 18.96 40.01 -73.58
CA GLY A 145 18.83 41.43 -73.26
C GLY A 145 17.74 41.87 -72.27
N CYS A 146 17.92 41.58 -70.97
CA CYS A 146 17.35 42.42 -69.89
C CYS A 146 18.44 43.16 -69.07
N CYS A 147 19.74 42.88 -69.34
CA CYS A 147 20.89 43.59 -68.73
C CYS A 147 21.44 44.74 -69.65
N LEU A 148 20.73 45.15 -70.72
CA LEU A 148 21.11 46.29 -71.59
C LEU A 148 19.88 47.03 -72.17
N GLN A 149 19.35 48.03 -71.46
CA GLN A 149 18.84 49.28 -72.06
C GLN A 149 18.59 50.35 -70.98
N SER A 150 19.09 51.55 -71.25
CA SER A 150 18.94 52.73 -70.42
C SER A 150 17.49 53.21 -70.44
N ALA A 151 16.72 52.86 -69.41
CA ALA A 151 15.47 53.55 -69.13
C ALA A 151 15.80 54.84 -68.37
N GLU A 152 15.58 56.00 -69.02
CA GLU A 152 15.61 57.31 -68.38
C GLU A 152 14.39 57.43 -67.44
N GLY A 153 14.54 56.86 -66.25
CA GLY A 153 13.61 56.96 -65.15
C GLY A 153 14.41 56.71 -63.88
N ARG A 154 14.63 57.75 -63.08
CA ARG A 154 15.35 57.68 -61.81
C ARG A 154 14.63 56.71 -60.88
N LEU A 155 15.14 55.49 -60.78
CA LEU A 155 14.77 54.51 -59.76
C LEU A 155 15.81 54.57 -58.64
N ASP A 156 15.44 55.22 -57.53
CA ASP A 156 16.14 55.10 -56.25
C ASP A 156 15.91 53.68 -55.71
N THR A 157 16.67 52.70 -56.20
CA THR A 157 16.81 51.40 -55.55
C THR A 157 18.27 50.99 -55.60
N ARG A 158 18.94 51.07 -54.44
CA ARG A 158 20.26 50.49 -54.20
C ARG A 158 20.24 48.99 -54.61
N PRO A 159 21.32 48.46 -55.21
CA PRO A 159 21.33 47.08 -55.69
C PRO A 159 21.15 46.08 -54.54
N PHE A 160 20.35 45.04 -54.81
CA PHE A 160 19.76 44.11 -53.85
C PHE A 160 20.75 43.00 -53.44
N CYS A 161 21.93 43.36 -52.91
CA CYS A 161 22.90 42.40 -52.33
C CYS A 161 22.98 42.50 -50.81
N SER A 162 21.85 42.83 -50.16
CA SER A 162 21.66 42.91 -48.71
C SER A 162 22.68 43.76 -47.93
N GLY A 163 23.43 44.64 -48.63
CA GLY A 163 24.50 45.46 -48.07
C GLY A 163 25.81 44.72 -47.77
N ARG A 164 25.95 43.46 -48.18
CA ARG A 164 27.11 42.58 -47.89
C ARG A 164 27.69 41.93 -49.15
N GLY A 165 27.53 42.60 -50.29
CA GLY A 165 28.01 42.16 -51.59
C GLY A 165 27.82 43.24 -52.65
N ASN A 166 28.47 43.06 -53.80
CA ASN A 166 28.38 43.97 -54.94
C ASN A 166 27.71 43.29 -56.13
N PHE A 167 26.81 44.01 -56.83
CA PHE A 167 26.08 43.44 -57.96
C PHE A 167 26.94 43.50 -59.23
N SER A 168 27.24 42.34 -59.82
CA SER A 168 28.00 42.23 -61.06
C SER A 168 27.08 42.29 -62.27
N THR A 169 27.34 43.24 -63.17
CA THR A 169 26.62 43.39 -64.45
C THR A 169 27.08 42.39 -65.51
N GLU A 170 28.26 41.78 -65.36
CA GLU A 170 28.77 40.73 -66.25
C GLU A 170 28.18 39.35 -65.91
N GLY A 171 27.86 39.11 -64.63
CA GLY A 171 27.22 37.88 -64.15
C GLY A 171 25.71 37.99 -63.92
N CYS A 172 25.14 39.21 -64.03
CA CYS A 172 23.74 39.54 -63.74
C CYS A 172 23.31 38.91 -62.37
N GLY A 173 24.12 39.13 -61.31
CA GLY A 173 23.96 38.56 -59.94
C GLY A 173 24.92 39.16 -58.90
N CYS A 174 24.72 38.87 -57.60
CA CYS A 174 25.55 39.42 -56.50
C CYS A 174 26.85 38.63 -56.29
N VAL A 175 27.95 39.35 -56.09
CA VAL A 175 29.24 38.82 -55.62
C VAL A 175 29.36 39.15 -54.14
N CYS A 176 29.38 38.13 -53.29
CA CYS A 176 29.31 38.29 -51.83
C CYS A 176 30.67 38.52 -51.18
N GLU A 177 30.67 39.27 -50.07
CA GLU A 177 31.85 39.43 -49.23
C GLU A 177 32.18 38.11 -48.49
N PRO A 178 33.44 37.88 -48.09
CA PRO A 178 33.85 36.66 -47.39
C PRO A 178 32.98 36.38 -46.16
N GLY A 179 32.50 35.14 -46.02
CA GLY A 179 31.57 34.77 -44.94
C GLY A 179 30.09 34.93 -45.31
N TRP A 180 29.76 35.29 -46.55
CA TRP A 180 28.39 35.40 -47.05
C TRP A 180 28.24 34.71 -48.40
N LYS A 181 27.10 34.04 -48.60
CA LYS A 181 26.74 33.32 -49.82
C LYS A 181 25.26 33.57 -50.19
N GLY A 182 24.83 32.93 -51.27
CA GLY A 182 23.47 33.06 -51.79
C GLY A 182 23.30 34.17 -52.84
N PRO A 183 22.18 34.16 -53.59
CA PRO A 183 21.99 35.00 -54.79
C PRO A 183 21.92 36.51 -54.51
N ASN A 184 21.72 36.90 -53.26
CA ASN A 184 21.60 38.27 -52.75
C ASN A 184 22.49 38.53 -51.50
N CYS A 185 23.45 37.64 -51.23
CA CYS A 185 24.40 37.75 -50.10
C CYS A 185 23.75 37.92 -48.72
N SER A 186 22.58 37.29 -48.51
CA SER A 186 21.87 37.33 -47.22
C SER A 186 22.14 36.11 -46.34
N GLU A 187 22.86 35.10 -46.84
CA GLU A 187 23.14 33.88 -46.09
C GLU A 187 24.59 33.89 -45.57
N PRO A 188 24.84 33.65 -44.28
CA PRO A 188 26.19 33.49 -43.77
C PRO A 188 26.80 32.16 -44.24
N GLU A 189 28.08 32.17 -44.57
CA GLU A 189 28.85 31.01 -45.03
C GLU A 189 29.49 30.31 -43.82
N CYS A 190 29.07 29.07 -43.55
CA CYS A 190 29.64 28.28 -42.46
C CYS A 190 30.96 27.58 -42.84
N PRO A 191 31.90 27.42 -41.90
CA PRO A 191 33.16 26.71 -42.11
C PRO A 191 32.95 25.31 -42.69
N GLY A 192 33.62 24.97 -43.79
CA GLY A 192 33.58 23.65 -44.42
C GLY A 192 32.18 23.16 -44.83
N ASN A 193 31.18 24.04 -44.91
CA ASN A 193 29.76 23.68 -45.05
C ASN A 193 29.32 22.60 -44.02
N CYS A 194 29.87 22.70 -42.80
CA CYS A 194 29.68 21.76 -41.69
C CYS A 194 30.00 20.30 -42.05
N ASN A 195 30.88 20.07 -43.04
CA ASN A 195 31.25 18.76 -43.58
C ASN A 195 30.06 17.83 -43.92
N LEU A 196 28.87 18.40 -44.14
CA LEU A 196 27.60 17.68 -44.31
C LEU A 196 27.18 16.82 -43.09
N ARG A 197 27.71 17.14 -41.90
CA ARG A 197 27.47 16.45 -40.61
C ARG A 197 27.01 17.43 -39.54
N GLY A 198 26.22 18.42 -39.95
CA GLY A 198 25.69 19.47 -39.08
C GLY A 198 24.87 20.50 -39.84
N GLN A 199 24.17 21.34 -39.08
CA GLN A 199 23.34 22.44 -39.59
C GLN A 199 24.05 23.78 -39.40
N CYS A 200 24.04 24.60 -40.45
CA CYS A 200 24.63 25.94 -40.43
C CYS A 200 23.61 26.96 -39.89
N LEU A 201 23.83 27.49 -38.69
CA LEU A 201 23.03 28.57 -38.10
C LEU A 201 23.92 29.79 -37.86
N GLU A 202 23.55 30.93 -38.46
CA GLU A 202 24.23 32.23 -38.28
C GLU A 202 25.75 32.24 -38.52
N GLY A 203 26.26 31.33 -39.39
CA GLY A 203 27.70 31.23 -39.70
C GLY A 203 28.49 30.28 -38.78
N GLN A 204 27.80 29.61 -37.85
CA GLN A 204 28.35 28.58 -36.98
C GLN A 204 27.74 27.21 -37.30
N CYS A 205 28.56 26.16 -37.27
CA CYS A 205 28.10 24.80 -37.47
C CYS A 205 27.60 24.19 -36.15
N ILE A 206 26.36 23.72 -36.16
CA ILE A 206 25.79 22.87 -35.12
C ILE A 206 25.91 21.44 -35.60
N CYS A 207 26.77 20.66 -34.96
CA CYS A 207 27.10 19.32 -35.42
C CYS A 207 26.02 18.29 -35.10
N ASP A 208 25.86 17.33 -36.00
CA ASP A 208 25.00 16.17 -35.79
C ASP A 208 25.59 15.29 -34.67
N GLU A 209 24.74 14.48 -34.04
CA GLU A 209 25.10 13.65 -32.89
C GLU A 209 26.33 12.75 -33.21
N GLY A 210 27.37 12.85 -32.39
CA GLY A 210 28.65 12.16 -32.61
C GLY A 210 29.72 12.97 -33.35
N PHE A 211 29.46 14.24 -33.69
CA PHE A 211 30.45 15.15 -34.30
C PHE A 211 30.62 16.44 -33.50
N THR A 212 31.81 17.03 -33.57
CA THR A 212 32.20 18.27 -32.87
C THR A 212 33.23 19.05 -33.71
N GLY A 213 33.62 20.23 -33.23
CA GLY A 213 34.54 21.15 -33.92
C GLY A 213 33.84 22.19 -34.80
N GLU A 214 34.57 23.24 -35.22
CA GLU A 214 34.02 24.43 -35.89
C GLU A 214 33.35 24.14 -37.25
N ASP A 215 33.73 23.05 -37.91
CA ASP A 215 33.17 22.58 -39.19
C ASP A 215 32.57 21.17 -39.09
N CYS A 216 32.38 20.62 -37.89
CA CYS A 216 31.89 19.26 -37.64
C CYS A 216 32.73 18.13 -38.25
N SER A 217 34.03 18.38 -38.47
CA SER A 217 34.97 17.36 -38.96
C SER A 217 35.44 16.37 -37.90
N GLN A 218 35.27 16.68 -36.60
CA GLN A 218 35.81 15.89 -35.50
C GLN A 218 34.73 14.96 -34.94
N LEU A 219 35.11 13.75 -34.53
CA LEU A 219 34.20 12.84 -33.82
C LEU A 219 34.08 13.28 -32.36
N ALA A 220 32.85 13.46 -31.88
CA ALA A 220 32.59 13.77 -30.47
C ALA A 220 32.86 12.52 -29.63
N CYS A 221 33.63 12.67 -28.56
CA CYS A 221 33.82 11.60 -27.59
C CYS A 221 32.61 11.47 -26.66
N PRO A 222 32.24 10.24 -26.24
CA PRO A 222 31.19 10.02 -25.26
C PRO A 222 31.42 10.85 -23.99
N SER A 223 30.45 11.70 -23.63
CA SER A 223 30.46 12.55 -22.43
C SER A 223 31.75 13.36 -22.20
N ASP A 224 32.47 13.71 -23.26
CA ASP A 224 33.82 14.33 -23.21
C ASP A 224 34.80 13.58 -22.28
N CYS A 225 34.69 12.26 -22.25
CA CYS A 225 35.46 11.38 -21.37
C CYS A 225 35.33 11.73 -19.87
N ASN A 226 34.24 12.40 -19.46
CA ASN A 226 33.94 12.85 -18.11
C ASN A 226 35.10 13.59 -17.40
N ASP A 227 35.98 14.25 -18.15
CA ASP A 227 37.26 14.82 -17.67
C ASP A 227 38.25 13.81 -17.05
N GLN A 228 37.96 12.51 -17.12
CA GLN A 228 38.75 11.42 -16.56
C GLN A 228 39.48 10.60 -17.65
N GLY A 229 39.54 11.10 -18.87
CA GLY A 229 40.25 10.48 -19.97
C GLY A 229 40.60 11.44 -21.09
N LYS A 230 41.42 10.97 -22.03
CA LYS A 230 41.80 11.70 -23.23
C LYS A 230 40.99 11.20 -24.43
N CYS A 231 40.28 12.10 -25.10
CA CYS A 231 39.59 11.82 -26.35
C CYS A 231 40.60 11.62 -27.50
N VAL A 232 40.58 10.46 -28.16
CA VAL A 232 41.39 10.14 -29.34
C VAL A 232 40.49 9.47 -30.38
N ASP A 233 40.27 10.12 -31.52
CA ASP A 233 39.47 9.61 -32.64
C ASP A 233 38.05 9.12 -32.26
N GLY A 234 37.37 9.83 -31.34
CA GLY A 234 36.03 9.47 -30.86
C GLY A 234 36.00 8.37 -29.79
N VAL A 235 37.18 7.94 -29.30
CA VAL A 235 37.32 6.93 -28.24
C VAL A 235 38.03 7.55 -27.03
N CYS A 236 37.47 7.35 -25.84
CA CYS A 236 38.06 7.82 -24.60
C CYS A 236 39.16 6.87 -24.12
N ILE A 237 40.36 7.41 -23.92
CA ILE A 237 41.49 6.72 -23.26
C ILE A 237 41.52 7.19 -21.81
N CYS A 238 41.05 6.36 -20.88
CA CYS A 238 40.88 6.73 -19.48
C CYS A 238 42.21 6.89 -18.72
N PHE A 239 42.24 7.82 -17.77
CA PHE A 239 43.34 7.97 -16.82
C PHE A 239 43.36 6.82 -15.81
N GLU A 240 44.52 6.62 -15.17
CA GLU A 240 44.72 5.53 -14.20
C GLU A 240 43.71 5.65 -13.05
N GLY A 241 42.93 4.60 -12.80
CA GLY A 241 41.82 4.60 -11.84
C GLY A 241 40.44 4.83 -12.47
N TYR A 242 40.33 5.00 -13.78
CA TYR A 242 39.06 5.15 -14.50
C TYR A 242 38.95 4.20 -15.70
N ALA A 243 37.74 3.75 -16.00
CA ALA A 243 37.41 2.81 -17.06
C ALA A 243 36.01 3.12 -17.66
N GLY A 244 35.62 2.38 -18.69
CA GLY A 244 34.36 2.58 -19.42
C GLY A 244 34.51 3.39 -20.71
N ALA A 245 33.49 3.37 -21.56
CA ALA A 245 33.51 3.98 -22.89
C ALA A 245 33.62 5.53 -22.87
N ASP A 246 33.23 6.15 -21.75
CA ASP A 246 33.32 7.58 -21.48
C ASP A 246 34.14 7.88 -20.21
N CYS A 247 34.89 6.91 -19.68
CA CYS A 247 35.71 7.04 -18.47
C CYS A 247 34.95 7.43 -17.18
N SER A 248 33.64 7.19 -17.13
CA SER A 248 32.80 7.44 -15.94
C SER A 248 32.99 6.43 -14.80
N GLN A 249 33.71 5.33 -15.01
CA GLN A 249 33.78 4.23 -14.05
C GLN A 249 35.08 4.27 -13.25
N GLU A 250 35.01 4.53 -11.94
CA GLU A 250 36.16 4.42 -11.04
C GLU A 250 36.57 2.96 -10.80
N VAL A 251 37.85 2.65 -11.00
CA VAL A 251 38.44 1.32 -10.83
C VAL A 251 38.99 1.19 -9.40
N CYS A 252 38.28 0.44 -8.57
CA CYS A 252 38.74 0.08 -7.23
C CYS A 252 39.94 -0.90 -7.28
N PRO A 253 40.91 -0.82 -6.33
CA PRO A 253 42.03 -1.76 -6.23
C PRO A 253 41.61 -3.23 -6.04
N VAL A 254 40.42 -3.44 -5.46
CA VAL A 254 39.75 -4.75 -5.34
C VAL A 254 38.40 -4.64 -6.08
N PRO A 255 38.10 -5.53 -7.04
CA PRO A 255 36.86 -5.45 -7.81
C PRO A 255 35.66 -5.81 -6.92
N CYS A 256 34.83 -4.80 -6.63
CA CYS A 256 33.58 -4.96 -5.89
C CYS A 256 32.61 -5.88 -6.63
N SER A 257 31.74 -6.57 -5.90
CA SER A 257 30.61 -7.33 -6.44
C SER A 257 29.73 -6.44 -7.33
N GLU A 258 29.52 -6.85 -8.58
CA GLU A 258 28.72 -6.10 -9.56
C GLU A 258 27.25 -5.94 -9.13
N GLU A 259 26.74 -6.84 -8.30
CA GLU A 259 25.34 -6.82 -7.82
C GLU A 259 25.19 -6.26 -6.41
N HIS A 260 26.23 -6.31 -5.57
CA HIS A 260 26.09 -6.10 -4.11
C HIS A 260 27.10 -5.11 -3.51
N GLY A 261 27.95 -4.47 -4.33
CA GLY A 261 28.93 -3.49 -3.86
C GLY A 261 29.10 -2.32 -4.83
N ARG A 262 29.27 -1.11 -4.29
CA ARG A 262 29.62 0.08 -5.07
C ARG A 262 30.98 0.64 -4.64
N CYS A 263 31.85 0.90 -5.60
CA CYS A 263 33.14 1.54 -5.36
C CYS A 263 32.91 3.02 -5.03
N ILE A 264 33.35 3.47 -3.84
CA ILE A 264 33.33 4.87 -3.42
C ILE A 264 34.68 5.15 -2.75
N ASP A 265 35.45 6.11 -3.29
CA ASP A 265 36.72 6.58 -2.69
C ASP A 265 37.77 5.46 -2.50
N GLY A 266 37.84 4.53 -3.48
CA GLY A 266 38.77 3.40 -3.46
C GLY A 266 38.41 2.26 -2.50
N ARG A 267 37.18 2.27 -1.94
CA ARG A 267 36.66 1.21 -1.05
C ARG A 267 35.30 0.71 -1.53
N CYS A 268 35.07 -0.60 -1.45
CA CYS A 268 33.76 -1.17 -1.72
C CYS A 268 32.79 -0.88 -0.56
N VAL A 269 31.68 -0.21 -0.87
CA VAL A 269 30.55 -0.02 0.04
C VAL A 269 29.50 -1.06 -0.31
N CYS A 270 29.21 -1.95 0.64
CA CYS A 270 28.34 -3.10 0.42
C CYS A 270 26.87 -2.76 0.66
N GLN A 271 25.98 -3.36 -0.13
CA GLN A 271 24.54 -3.31 0.07
C GLN A 271 24.15 -4.05 1.36
N GLU A 272 23.03 -3.67 2.00
CA GLU A 272 22.54 -4.36 3.20
C GLU A 272 22.44 -5.88 2.96
N GLY A 273 23.05 -6.66 3.86
CA GLY A 273 23.16 -8.11 3.73
C GLY A 273 24.47 -8.61 3.11
N PHE A 274 25.44 -7.75 2.77
CA PHE A 274 26.75 -8.15 2.28
C PHE A 274 27.91 -7.41 2.97
N ALA A 275 29.06 -8.06 3.10
CA ALA A 275 30.30 -7.60 3.73
C ALA A 275 31.54 -8.13 2.99
N GLY A 276 32.73 -7.83 3.52
CA GLY A 276 34.01 -8.15 2.90
C GLY A 276 34.55 -7.00 2.05
N ASP A 277 35.86 -7.00 1.78
CA ASP A 277 36.54 -5.94 1.04
C ASP A 277 36.10 -5.83 -0.43
N ASP A 278 35.41 -6.85 -0.95
CA ASP A 278 34.83 -6.91 -2.29
C ASP A 278 33.30 -7.08 -2.29
N CYS A 279 32.63 -7.02 -1.14
CA CYS A 279 31.18 -7.17 -0.98
C CYS A 279 30.60 -8.47 -1.56
N LYS A 280 31.38 -9.56 -1.56
CA LYS A 280 30.91 -10.89 -1.98
C LYS A 280 30.49 -11.78 -0.80
N GLU A 281 30.74 -11.35 0.44
CA GLU A 281 30.40 -12.15 1.61
C GLU A 281 28.97 -11.83 2.07
N PRO A 282 28.04 -12.78 2.13
CA PRO A 282 26.71 -12.55 2.68
C PRO A 282 26.77 -12.37 4.21
N LEU A 283 26.11 -11.34 4.72
CA LEU A 283 25.88 -11.10 6.15
C LEU A 283 24.63 -11.87 6.57
N CYS A 284 24.80 -13.09 7.09
CA CYS A 284 23.72 -13.76 7.79
C CYS A 284 23.42 -13.07 9.13
N LEU A 285 22.14 -13.12 9.52
CA LEU A 285 21.67 -12.55 10.78
C LEU A 285 22.52 -13.07 11.96
N ASN A 286 23.07 -12.15 12.76
CA ASN A 286 23.94 -12.43 13.91
C ASN A 286 25.15 -13.36 13.63
N ASN A 287 25.63 -13.45 12.38
CA ASN A 287 26.69 -14.38 11.96
C ASN A 287 26.40 -15.84 12.36
N CYS A 288 25.13 -16.25 12.32
CA CYS A 288 24.66 -17.54 12.79
C CYS A 288 25.11 -17.88 14.22
N TYR A 289 25.34 -16.86 15.07
CA TYR A 289 25.95 -16.94 16.41
C TYR A 289 27.27 -17.74 16.48
N ASN A 290 27.97 -17.92 15.36
CA ASN A 290 29.12 -18.82 15.19
C ASN A 290 28.80 -20.32 15.45
N ARG A 291 27.54 -20.73 15.27
CA ARG A 291 27.02 -22.10 15.49
C ARG A 291 26.32 -22.65 14.23
N GLY A 292 26.73 -22.14 13.08
CA GLY A 292 26.17 -22.44 11.77
C GLY A 292 27.04 -21.87 10.67
N ARG A 293 26.79 -22.28 9.43
CA ARG A 293 27.43 -21.71 8.24
C ARG A 293 26.43 -20.86 7.46
N CYS A 294 26.86 -19.69 7.01
CA CYS A 294 26.05 -18.82 6.18
C CYS A 294 26.07 -19.31 4.72
N VAL A 295 24.91 -19.61 4.15
CA VAL A 295 24.76 -20.03 2.75
C VAL A 295 23.60 -19.25 2.15
N GLU A 296 23.85 -18.43 1.12
CA GLU A 296 22.82 -17.68 0.38
C GLU A 296 21.88 -16.85 1.29
N ASN A 297 22.44 -16.14 2.29
CA ASN A 297 21.72 -15.35 3.30
C ASN A 297 20.86 -16.15 4.30
N GLU A 298 20.99 -17.47 4.31
CA GLU A 298 20.33 -18.35 5.28
C GLU A 298 21.37 -19.05 6.15
N CYS A 299 21.11 -19.12 7.47
CA CYS A 299 21.97 -19.83 8.39
C CYS A 299 21.66 -21.33 8.35
N VAL A 300 22.63 -22.12 7.88
CA VAL A 300 22.59 -23.57 8.01
C VAL A 300 23.23 -23.94 9.34
N CYS A 301 22.39 -24.27 10.33
CA CYS A 301 22.82 -24.53 11.69
C CYS A 301 23.58 -25.84 11.87
N GLU A 302 24.52 -25.85 12.81
CA GLU A 302 25.20 -27.06 13.28
C GLU A 302 24.22 -27.93 14.08
N GLU A 303 24.49 -29.24 14.14
CA GLU A 303 23.61 -30.20 14.83
C GLU A 303 23.31 -29.77 16.28
N GLY A 304 22.02 -29.71 16.61
CA GLY A 304 21.54 -29.25 17.92
C GLY A 304 21.12 -27.78 17.98
N PHE A 305 21.29 -27.01 16.89
CA PHE A 305 20.81 -25.63 16.79
C PHE A 305 19.83 -25.45 15.62
N THR A 306 18.90 -24.51 15.76
CA THR A 306 17.86 -24.16 14.77
C THR A 306 17.53 -22.67 14.88
N GLY A 307 16.57 -22.19 14.09
CA GLY A 307 16.19 -20.79 13.99
C GLY A 307 16.98 -20.04 12.91
N GLU A 308 16.48 -18.86 12.52
CA GLU A 308 16.99 -18.08 11.36
C GLU A 308 18.45 -17.62 11.51
N ASP A 309 18.97 -17.60 12.74
CA ASP A 309 20.35 -17.25 13.08
C ASP A 309 21.07 -18.28 13.97
N CYS A 310 20.55 -19.52 14.05
CA CYS A 310 21.10 -20.60 14.89
C CYS A 310 21.21 -20.28 16.38
N SER A 311 20.40 -19.34 16.87
CA SER A 311 20.33 -19.00 18.29
C SER A 311 19.52 -19.99 19.11
N GLU A 312 18.66 -20.79 18.49
CA GLU A 312 17.76 -21.71 19.17
C GLU A 312 18.38 -23.10 19.28
N LEU A 313 18.19 -23.77 20.41
CA LEU A 313 18.61 -25.16 20.60
C LEU A 313 17.47 -26.09 20.17
N VAL A 314 17.77 -27.11 19.36
CA VAL A 314 16.82 -28.15 18.98
C VAL A 314 16.47 -28.96 20.21
N CYS A 315 15.24 -28.85 20.69
CA CYS A 315 14.70 -29.74 21.71
C CYS A 315 14.23 -31.07 21.09
N PRO A 316 14.31 -32.20 21.82
CA PRO A 316 13.82 -33.49 21.34
C PRO A 316 12.36 -33.39 20.90
N ASN A 317 12.08 -33.71 19.63
CA ASN A 317 10.75 -33.67 19.01
C ASN A 317 9.95 -32.38 19.26
N ASP A 318 10.62 -31.23 19.42
CA ASP A 318 10.02 -29.93 19.76
C ASP A 318 9.06 -29.99 20.97
N CYS A 319 9.40 -30.84 21.94
CA CYS A 319 8.56 -31.12 23.11
C CYS A 319 7.10 -31.52 22.77
N PHE A 320 6.85 -32.03 21.54
CA PHE A 320 5.54 -32.35 20.97
C PHE A 320 4.47 -31.24 21.12
N ASP A 321 4.88 -29.96 21.17
CA ASP A 321 4.04 -28.79 21.48
C ASP A 321 3.34 -28.85 22.85
N ARG A 322 3.84 -29.69 23.77
CA ARG A 322 3.22 -29.98 25.09
C ARG A 322 4.18 -29.72 26.25
N GLY A 323 5.13 -28.82 26.03
CA GLY A 323 6.18 -28.46 26.98
C GLY A 323 6.94 -27.23 26.52
N ARG A 324 7.74 -26.65 27.42
CA ARG A 324 8.62 -25.51 27.12
C ARG A 324 10.05 -26.00 26.98
N CYS A 325 10.67 -25.68 25.85
CA CYS A 325 12.09 -25.95 25.60
C CYS A 325 12.96 -24.93 26.34
N LEU A 326 13.77 -25.37 27.29
CA LEU A 326 14.77 -24.53 27.96
C LEU A 326 16.14 -25.22 27.91
N ASN A 327 17.06 -24.63 27.15
CA ASN A 327 18.45 -25.07 27.04
C ASN A 327 18.61 -26.55 26.61
N GLY A 328 17.82 -26.98 25.62
CA GLY A 328 17.82 -28.36 25.08
C GLY A 328 17.08 -29.39 25.95
N THR A 329 16.41 -28.96 27.02
CA THR A 329 15.59 -29.83 27.89
C THR A 329 14.13 -29.40 27.82
N CYS A 330 13.23 -30.36 27.60
CA CYS A 330 11.79 -30.11 27.61
C CYS A 330 11.26 -30.09 29.04
N TYR A 331 10.53 -29.03 29.38
CA TYR A 331 9.77 -28.90 30.63
C TYR A 331 8.29 -29.07 30.31
N CYS A 332 7.76 -30.26 30.60
CA CYS A 332 6.43 -30.66 30.16
C CYS A 332 5.31 -29.94 30.88
N GLU A 333 4.23 -29.70 30.14
CA GLU A 333 2.98 -29.18 30.70
C GLU A 333 2.28 -30.25 31.55
N GLU A 334 1.38 -29.81 32.44
CA GLU A 334 0.68 -30.67 33.38
C GLU A 334 -0.10 -31.77 32.62
N GLY A 335 0.14 -33.05 32.96
CA GLY A 335 -0.41 -34.18 32.21
C GLY A 335 0.60 -34.90 31.30
N PHE A 336 1.81 -34.34 31.10
CA PHE A 336 2.83 -34.88 30.22
C PHE A 336 4.19 -35.03 30.92
N THR A 337 4.97 -36.02 30.50
CA THR A 337 6.29 -36.36 31.03
C THR A 337 7.16 -36.99 29.94
N GLY A 338 8.42 -37.29 30.25
CA GLY A 338 9.43 -37.78 29.32
C GLY A 338 10.34 -36.67 28.78
N GLU A 339 11.45 -37.06 28.13
CA GLU A 339 12.49 -36.12 27.65
C GLU A 339 12.00 -35.18 26.54
N ASP A 340 10.90 -35.55 25.86
CA ASP A 340 10.25 -34.79 24.79
C ASP A 340 8.76 -34.50 25.07
N CYS A 341 8.28 -34.75 26.29
CA CYS A 341 6.88 -34.55 26.67
C CYS A 341 5.85 -35.37 25.87
N GLY A 342 6.29 -36.43 25.18
CA GLY A 342 5.40 -37.32 24.43
C GLY A 342 4.62 -38.32 25.30
N THR A 343 4.97 -38.46 26.59
CA THR A 343 4.37 -39.48 27.48
C THR A 343 3.30 -38.86 28.36
N LEU A 344 2.09 -39.43 28.39
CA LEU A 344 1.02 -38.99 29.28
C LEU A 344 1.26 -39.44 30.73
N THR A 345 1.08 -38.54 31.70
CA THR A 345 1.08 -38.87 33.13
C THR A 345 -0.29 -39.37 33.55
N CYS A 346 -0.36 -40.47 34.29
CA CYS A 346 -1.61 -40.93 34.87
C CYS A 346 -1.99 -40.18 36.16
N PRO A 347 -3.29 -39.97 36.42
CA PRO A 347 -3.77 -39.36 37.66
C PRO A 347 -3.20 -40.04 38.91
N ASN A 348 -2.56 -39.27 39.79
CA ASN A 348 -1.99 -39.70 41.08
C ASN A 348 -1.10 -40.97 41.05
N ASP A 349 -0.41 -41.23 39.93
CA ASP A 349 0.39 -42.45 39.70
C ASP A 349 -0.41 -43.74 39.99
N CYS A 350 -1.70 -43.72 39.65
CA CYS A 350 -2.66 -44.79 39.94
C CYS A 350 -2.68 -45.23 41.41
N HIS A 351 -2.32 -44.33 42.33
CA HIS A 351 -2.17 -44.58 43.77
C HIS A 351 -1.32 -45.81 44.12
N GLN A 352 -0.41 -46.23 43.22
CA GLN A 352 0.37 -47.47 43.32
C GLN A 352 -0.48 -48.75 43.43
N GLN A 353 -1.74 -48.69 42.99
CA GLN A 353 -2.74 -49.76 43.03
C GLN A 353 -3.27 -50.07 41.62
N GLY A 354 -2.44 -49.83 40.62
CA GLY A 354 -2.73 -50.07 39.21
C GLY A 354 -1.54 -49.73 38.32
N ARG A 355 -1.69 -49.95 37.02
CA ARG A 355 -0.69 -49.63 35.99
C ARG A 355 -1.20 -48.55 35.06
N CYS A 356 -0.31 -47.63 34.68
CA CYS A 356 -0.61 -46.55 33.75
C CYS A 356 -0.48 -47.05 32.29
N GLU A 357 -1.57 -47.04 31.52
CA GLU A 357 -1.56 -47.32 30.08
C GLU A 357 -2.16 -46.09 29.35
N GLU A 358 -1.36 -45.41 28.52
CA GLU A 358 -1.77 -44.25 27.70
C GLU A 358 -2.49 -43.12 28.46
N GLY A 359 -2.08 -42.83 29.70
CA GLY A 359 -2.68 -41.77 30.53
C GLY A 359 -3.94 -42.19 31.30
N GLN A 360 -4.34 -43.46 31.21
CA GLN A 360 -5.45 -44.04 31.97
C GLN A 360 -4.95 -45.12 32.94
N CYS A 361 -5.46 -45.11 34.17
CA CYS A 361 -5.12 -46.12 35.17
C CYS A 361 -5.92 -47.41 34.97
N VAL A 362 -5.21 -48.53 34.83
CA VAL A 362 -5.77 -49.87 34.87
C VAL A 362 -5.55 -50.43 36.28
N CYS A 363 -6.62 -50.50 37.07
CA CYS A 363 -6.54 -50.83 38.49
C CYS A 363 -6.31 -52.32 38.77
N ASP A 364 -5.55 -52.57 39.82
CA ASP A 364 -5.31 -53.91 40.34
C ASP A 364 -6.59 -54.51 40.95
N GLU A 365 -6.60 -55.84 41.09
CA GLU A 365 -7.77 -56.58 41.55
C GLU A 365 -8.21 -56.12 42.96
N GLY A 366 -9.47 -55.68 43.08
CA GLY A 366 -10.01 -55.11 44.32
C GLY A 366 -10.01 -53.58 44.39
N PHE A 367 -9.49 -52.88 43.36
CA PHE A 367 -9.51 -51.42 43.27
C PHE A 367 -10.26 -50.92 42.03
N ALA A 368 -10.76 -49.69 42.08
CA ALA A 368 -11.56 -49.03 41.06
C ALA A 368 -11.39 -47.50 41.14
N GLY A 369 -12.03 -46.77 40.23
CA GLY A 369 -11.89 -45.31 40.13
C GLY A 369 -10.83 -44.87 39.10
N ALA A 370 -10.83 -43.59 38.75
CA ALA A 370 -9.98 -43.03 37.68
C ALA A 370 -8.48 -43.03 37.99
N ASP A 371 -8.12 -43.08 39.28
CA ASP A 371 -6.75 -43.17 39.79
C ASP A 371 -6.54 -44.39 40.70
N CYS A 372 -7.45 -45.37 40.67
CA CYS A 372 -7.41 -46.59 41.47
C CYS A 372 -7.46 -46.40 42.99
N SER A 373 -7.93 -45.24 43.47
CA SER A 373 -8.07 -44.93 44.89
C SER A 373 -9.23 -45.65 45.60
N GLU A 374 -10.19 -46.20 44.86
CA GLU A 374 -11.43 -46.75 45.42
C GLU A 374 -11.32 -48.27 45.62
N LYS A 375 -11.78 -48.80 46.77
CA LYS A 375 -11.87 -50.25 46.99
C LYS A 375 -13.17 -50.82 46.43
N ARG A 376 -13.08 -51.88 45.61
CA ARG A 376 -14.21 -52.62 45.04
C ARG A 376 -14.90 -53.46 46.11
N CYS A 377 -16.22 -53.33 46.24
CA CYS A 377 -17.00 -54.15 47.17
C CYS A 377 -17.39 -55.52 46.58
N PRO A 378 -17.62 -56.54 47.42
CA PRO A 378 -18.09 -57.84 46.96
C PRO A 378 -19.40 -57.73 46.18
N ALA A 379 -19.39 -58.16 44.92
CA ALA A 379 -20.54 -58.13 44.00
C ALA A 379 -21.29 -56.78 43.91
N ASP A 380 -20.58 -55.66 44.12
CA ASP A 380 -21.15 -54.31 44.21
C ASP A 380 -22.36 -54.22 45.16
N CYS A 381 -22.29 -54.96 46.27
CA CYS A 381 -23.38 -55.08 47.25
C CYS A 381 -24.71 -55.52 46.63
N HIS A 382 -24.67 -56.26 45.51
CA HIS A 382 -25.81 -56.64 44.68
C HIS A 382 -26.72 -55.45 44.27
N ASN A 383 -26.20 -54.22 44.34
CA ASN A 383 -26.94 -52.95 44.23
C ASN A 383 -28.06 -52.79 45.29
N ARG A 384 -27.94 -53.43 46.44
CA ARG A 384 -28.91 -53.45 47.56
C ARG A 384 -28.27 -53.03 48.88
N GLY A 385 -27.34 -52.09 48.78
CA GLY A 385 -26.59 -51.54 49.89
C GLY A 385 -25.55 -50.53 49.41
N ARG A 386 -24.90 -49.87 50.36
CA ARG A 386 -23.84 -48.89 50.11
C ARG A 386 -22.47 -49.51 50.39
N CYS A 387 -21.54 -49.35 49.46
CA CYS A 387 -20.15 -49.79 49.61
C CYS A 387 -19.38 -48.78 50.45
N LEU A 388 -18.90 -49.19 51.62
CA LEU A 388 -18.06 -48.38 52.51
C LEU A 388 -16.74 -49.11 52.75
N ASN A 389 -15.64 -48.60 52.17
CA ASN A 389 -14.28 -49.11 52.34
C ASN A 389 -14.10 -50.62 52.05
N GLY A 390 -14.83 -51.17 51.06
CA GLY A 390 -14.78 -52.59 50.70
C GLY A 390 -15.71 -53.50 51.51
N GLN A 391 -16.59 -52.95 52.34
CA GLN A 391 -17.64 -53.66 53.07
C GLN A 391 -19.02 -53.08 52.72
N CYS A 392 -20.01 -53.95 52.54
CA CYS A 392 -21.37 -53.54 52.20
C CYS A 392 -22.21 -53.21 53.46
N GLU A 393 -22.82 -52.04 53.47
CA GLU A 393 -23.91 -51.68 54.38
C GLU A 393 -25.24 -51.91 53.66
N CYS A 394 -26.00 -52.93 54.06
CA CYS A 394 -27.18 -53.37 53.30
C CYS A 394 -28.40 -52.48 53.54
N ASP A 395 -29.17 -52.29 52.48
CA ASP A 395 -30.46 -51.61 52.54
C ASP A 395 -31.48 -52.43 53.34
N ASP A 396 -32.47 -51.76 53.92
CA ASP A 396 -33.50 -52.39 54.74
C ASP A 396 -34.21 -53.53 53.99
N GLY A 397 -34.24 -54.72 54.61
CA GLY A 397 -34.77 -55.95 54.00
C GLY A 397 -33.71 -56.90 53.45
N PHE A 398 -32.44 -56.47 53.39
CA PHE A 398 -31.32 -57.28 52.95
C PHE A 398 -30.25 -57.46 54.05
N THR A 399 -29.52 -58.57 53.99
CA THR A 399 -28.44 -58.92 54.92
C THR A 399 -27.39 -59.78 54.20
N GLY A 400 -26.35 -60.21 54.92
CA GLY A 400 -25.19 -60.90 54.34
C GLY A 400 -24.05 -59.96 53.94
N ALA A 401 -22.89 -60.51 53.60
CA ALA A 401 -21.64 -59.76 53.37
C ALA A 401 -21.62 -58.93 52.06
N ASP A 402 -22.50 -59.28 51.12
CA ASP A 402 -22.69 -58.64 49.81
C ASP A 402 -24.16 -58.23 49.58
N CYS A 403 -24.97 -58.21 50.65
CA CYS A 403 -26.40 -57.87 50.65
C CYS A 403 -27.29 -58.75 49.77
N GLY A 404 -26.86 -59.99 49.48
CA GLY A 404 -27.62 -60.96 48.71
C GLY A 404 -28.75 -61.69 49.46
N GLU A 405 -28.81 -61.61 50.79
CA GLU A 405 -29.75 -62.38 51.61
C GLU A 405 -30.97 -61.54 52.02
N LEU A 406 -32.19 -62.11 51.99
CA LEU A 406 -33.44 -61.41 52.34
C LEU A 406 -33.80 -61.59 53.83
N LYS A 407 -34.12 -60.50 54.52
CA LYS A 407 -34.54 -60.48 55.94
C LYS A 407 -36.06 -60.71 56.04
N CYS A 408 -36.51 -61.75 56.76
CA CYS A 408 -37.94 -62.01 56.95
C CYS A 408 -38.60 -61.04 57.95
N PRO A 409 -39.88 -60.67 57.74
CA PRO A 409 -40.64 -59.82 58.65
C PRO A 409 -40.78 -60.45 60.06
N ASN A 410 -40.37 -59.72 61.10
CA ASN A 410 -40.49 -60.07 62.54
C ASN A 410 -40.09 -61.51 62.93
N ASP A 411 -39.19 -62.15 62.18
CA ASP A 411 -38.84 -63.56 62.36
C ASP A 411 -40.06 -64.49 62.39
N CYS A 412 -41.07 -64.18 61.55
CA CYS A 412 -42.35 -64.88 61.47
C CYS A 412 -43.13 -64.95 62.79
N SER A 413 -42.89 -63.97 63.67
CA SER A 413 -43.55 -63.78 64.97
C SER A 413 -43.58 -65.02 65.87
N GLY A 414 -42.70 -66.01 65.62
CA GLY A 414 -42.68 -67.31 66.31
C GLY A 414 -43.80 -68.29 65.93
N HIS A 415 -44.59 -68.00 64.91
CA HIS A 415 -45.74 -68.81 64.44
C HIS A 415 -45.62 -69.24 62.97
N GLY A 416 -44.38 -69.42 62.51
CA GLY A 416 -44.05 -69.87 61.16
C GLY A 416 -42.55 -70.03 60.91
N HIS A 417 -42.19 -70.34 59.68
CA HIS A 417 -40.80 -70.48 59.24
C HIS A 417 -40.49 -69.61 58.01
N CYS A 418 -39.32 -68.97 58.02
CA CYS A 418 -38.85 -68.05 56.98
C CYS A 418 -38.26 -68.79 55.77
N VAL A 419 -38.78 -68.52 54.57
CA VAL A 419 -38.28 -69.06 53.30
C VAL A 419 -38.19 -67.94 52.27
N ASN A 420 -36.98 -67.61 51.79
CA ASN A 420 -36.73 -66.56 50.79
C ASN A 420 -37.37 -65.19 51.10
N GLY A 421 -37.29 -64.74 52.36
CA GLY A 421 -37.86 -63.45 52.78
C GLY A 421 -39.37 -63.45 53.06
N GLN A 422 -40.05 -64.60 52.94
CA GLN A 422 -41.49 -64.75 53.21
C GLN A 422 -41.73 -65.77 54.32
N CYS A 423 -42.68 -65.46 55.22
CA CYS A 423 -43.06 -66.36 56.31
C CYS A 423 -44.14 -67.36 55.86
N VAL A 424 -43.91 -68.63 56.16
CA VAL A 424 -44.91 -69.70 55.99
C VAL A 424 -45.54 -69.98 57.36
N CYS A 425 -46.84 -69.70 57.49
CA CYS A 425 -47.53 -69.69 58.80
C CYS A 425 -48.13 -71.03 59.21
N ASP A 426 -48.15 -71.26 60.52
CA ASP A 426 -48.78 -72.41 61.15
C ASP A 426 -50.31 -72.38 61.06
N GLU A 427 -50.96 -73.54 61.22
CA GLU A 427 -52.41 -73.70 61.02
C GLU A 427 -53.23 -72.83 61.99
N GLY A 428 -54.20 -72.08 61.46
CA GLY A 428 -55.01 -71.10 62.22
C GLY A 428 -54.45 -69.66 62.22
N TYR A 429 -53.19 -69.50 61.82
CA TYR A 429 -52.53 -68.20 61.63
C TYR A 429 -52.40 -67.85 60.14
N THR A 430 -52.28 -66.57 59.86
CA THR A 430 -52.15 -65.98 58.52
C THR A 430 -51.45 -64.61 58.63
N GLY A 431 -51.15 -63.99 57.49
CA GLY A 431 -50.45 -62.71 57.40
C GLY A 431 -48.94 -62.87 57.18
N ASP A 432 -48.28 -61.79 56.72
CA ASP A 432 -46.92 -61.82 56.17
C ASP A 432 -45.82 -62.12 57.19
N ASP A 433 -46.11 -61.95 58.48
CA ASP A 433 -45.26 -62.34 59.62
C ASP A 433 -45.95 -63.35 60.56
N CYS A 434 -47.05 -63.96 60.11
CA CYS A 434 -47.83 -64.96 60.85
C CYS A 434 -48.49 -64.51 62.16
N SER A 435 -48.74 -63.21 62.32
CA SER A 435 -49.35 -62.64 63.52
C SER A 435 -50.89 -62.68 63.59
N GLN A 436 -51.62 -63.07 62.52
CA GLN A 436 -53.08 -62.86 62.41
C GLN A 436 -53.91 -64.17 62.49
N LEU A 437 -55.11 -64.15 63.07
CA LEU A 437 -56.06 -65.28 63.18
C LEU A 437 -57.09 -65.32 62.01
N ARG A 438 -57.51 -66.51 61.54
CA ARG A 438 -58.46 -66.68 60.40
C ARG A 438 -59.95 -66.43 60.73
N CYS A 439 -60.75 -65.97 59.73
CA CYS A 439 -62.14 -65.47 59.90
C CYS A 439 -63.20 -66.08 58.95
N PRO A 440 -64.53 -65.96 59.25
CA PRO A 440 -65.60 -66.59 58.46
C PRO A 440 -65.68 -66.06 57.02
N ASN A 441 -65.55 -66.95 56.03
CA ASN A 441 -65.54 -66.64 54.59
C ASN A 441 -64.64 -65.48 54.17
N ASP A 442 -63.60 -65.19 54.97
CA ASP A 442 -62.71 -64.04 54.79
C ASP A 442 -63.45 -62.70 54.57
N CYS A 443 -64.63 -62.56 55.20
CA CYS A 443 -65.51 -61.39 55.03
C CYS A 443 -65.86 -61.09 53.55
N HIS A 444 -65.91 -62.13 52.69
CA HIS A 444 -66.04 -62.03 51.24
C HIS A 444 -65.03 -61.06 50.58
N SER A 445 -63.92 -60.80 51.27
CA SER A 445 -62.91 -59.80 50.91
C SER A 445 -63.46 -58.37 50.79
N ARG A 446 -64.57 -58.08 51.47
CA ARG A 446 -65.29 -56.79 51.46
C ARG A 446 -65.51 -56.23 52.87
N GLY A 447 -64.62 -56.62 53.77
CA GLY A 447 -64.68 -56.30 55.19
C GLY A 447 -63.38 -56.69 55.88
N ARG A 448 -63.06 -55.99 56.97
CA ARG A 448 -61.93 -56.31 57.83
C ARG A 448 -62.34 -57.28 58.90
N CYS A 449 -61.54 -58.32 59.10
CA CYS A 449 -61.74 -59.18 60.23
C CYS A 449 -61.06 -58.63 61.49
N ILE A 450 -61.84 -58.48 62.56
CA ILE A 450 -61.37 -58.05 63.87
C ILE A 450 -61.88 -59.09 64.89
N GLU A 451 -60.97 -59.73 65.61
CA GLU A 451 -61.28 -60.77 66.63
C GLU A 451 -62.23 -61.88 66.14
N GLY A 452 -62.11 -62.32 64.89
CA GLY A 452 -62.94 -63.39 64.31
C GLY A 452 -64.33 -62.95 63.84
N LYS A 453 -64.63 -61.64 63.77
CA LYS A 453 -65.88 -61.06 63.23
C LYS A 453 -65.59 -60.08 62.10
N CYS A 454 -66.50 -59.99 61.13
CA CYS A 454 -66.36 -59.11 59.96
C CYS A 454 -66.93 -57.71 60.20
N VAL A 455 -66.13 -56.70 59.91
CA VAL A 455 -66.50 -55.28 59.87
C VAL A 455 -66.45 -54.84 58.40
N CYS A 456 -67.61 -54.59 57.78
CA CYS A 456 -67.68 -54.39 56.33
C CYS A 456 -67.07 -53.07 55.87
N GLU A 457 -66.45 -53.12 54.69
CA GLU A 457 -65.91 -51.94 54.03
C GLU A 457 -67.04 -51.03 53.54
N PRO A 458 -66.81 -49.70 53.49
CA PRO A 458 -67.79 -48.75 52.97
C PRO A 458 -68.24 -49.15 51.55
N GLY A 459 -69.54 -49.13 51.29
CA GLY A 459 -70.08 -49.69 50.05
C GLY A 459 -70.53 -51.15 50.17
N PHE A 460 -70.38 -51.78 51.34
CA PHE A 460 -70.93 -53.10 51.64
C PHE A 460 -71.54 -53.19 53.04
N GLN A 461 -72.56 -54.03 53.21
CA GLN A 461 -73.23 -54.31 54.48
C GLN A 461 -73.65 -55.80 54.57
N GLY A 462 -74.03 -56.27 55.75
CA GLY A 462 -74.39 -57.69 56.01
C GLY A 462 -73.44 -58.38 57.00
N TYR A 463 -73.72 -59.65 57.37
CA TYR A 463 -72.98 -60.37 58.42
C TYR A 463 -71.63 -60.93 57.96
N ASP A 464 -71.45 -61.10 56.65
CA ASP A 464 -70.22 -61.48 55.96
C ASP A 464 -69.92 -60.55 54.77
N CYS A 465 -70.52 -59.35 54.77
CA CYS A 465 -70.28 -58.25 53.83
C CYS A 465 -70.71 -58.49 52.36
N SER A 466 -71.79 -59.26 52.17
CA SER A 466 -72.34 -59.62 50.85
C SER A 466 -73.16 -58.54 50.14
N ASP A 467 -73.76 -57.56 50.84
CA ASP A 467 -74.75 -56.63 50.28
C ASP A 467 -74.11 -55.27 49.90
N MET A 468 -74.48 -54.61 48.80
CA MET A 468 -73.77 -53.44 48.24
C MET A 468 -74.47 -52.08 48.47
N SER A 469 -73.72 -51.04 48.82
CA SER A 469 -74.11 -49.62 48.96
C SER A 469 -73.34 -48.71 47.99
N CYS A 470 -73.94 -47.59 47.59
CA CYS A 470 -73.41 -46.73 46.51
C CYS A 470 -72.43 -45.68 47.03
N PRO A 471 -71.36 -45.34 46.28
CA PRO A 471 -70.38 -44.34 46.70
C PRO A 471 -71.04 -42.97 46.95
N ASN A 472 -70.92 -42.45 48.18
CA ASN A 472 -71.34 -41.10 48.60
C ASN A 472 -72.76 -40.64 48.19
N ASP A 473 -73.69 -41.58 47.98
CA ASP A 473 -75.02 -41.30 47.42
C ASP A 473 -74.96 -40.52 46.08
N CYS A 474 -73.95 -40.83 45.26
CA CYS A 474 -73.64 -40.15 44.00
C CYS A 474 -73.50 -38.63 44.15
N HIS A 475 -73.09 -38.16 45.34
CA HIS A 475 -72.98 -36.75 45.71
C HIS A 475 -74.22 -35.89 45.39
N GLN A 476 -75.40 -36.51 45.22
CA GLN A 476 -76.64 -35.88 44.73
C GLN A 476 -76.54 -35.27 43.32
N HIS A 477 -75.52 -35.62 42.54
CA HIS A 477 -75.28 -35.18 41.16
C HIS A 477 -75.35 -36.37 40.18
N GLY A 478 -76.08 -37.42 40.56
CA GLY A 478 -76.29 -38.61 39.77
C GLY A 478 -77.26 -39.60 40.41
N ARG A 479 -77.52 -40.72 39.73
CA ARG A 479 -78.42 -41.80 40.20
C ARG A 479 -77.66 -43.11 40.37
N CYS A 480 -77.83 -43.78 41.53
CA CYS A 480 -77.21 -45.07 41.76
C CYS A 480 -77.98 -46.24 41.12
N VAL A 481 -77.28 -47.07 40.37
CA VAL A 481 -77.78 -48.31 39.76
C VAL A 481 -76.74 -49.42 39.99
N ASN A 482 -77.12 -50.47 40.71
CA ASN A 482 -76.27 -51.65 40.98
C ASN A 482 -74.87 -51.32 41.55
N GLY A 483 -74.80 -50.36 42.50
CA GLY A 483 -73.54 -49.97 43.13
C GLY A 483 -72.69 -48.96 42.34
N MET A 484 -73.14 -48.52 41.16
CA MET A 484 -72.45 -47.52 40.32
C MET A 484 -73.31 -46.26 40.15
N CYS A 485 -72.66 -45.09 40.19
CA CYS A 485 -73.32 -43.81 39.97
C CYS A 485 -73.35 -43.44 38.48
N VAL A 486 -74.53 -43.01 38.01
CA VAL A 486 -74.73 -42.43 36.67
C VAL A 486 -74.84 -40.91 36.84
N CYS A 487 -73.87 -40.14 36.34
CA CYS A 487 -73.72 -38.71 36.62
C CYS A 487 -74.50 -37.80 35.67
N ASP A 488 -74.88 -36.63 36.18
CA ASP A 488 -75.51 -35.54 35.42
C ASP A 488 -74.50 -34.85 34.47
N ASP A 489 -74.97 -34.20 33.40
CA ASP A 489 -74.19 -33.77 32.20
C ASP A 489 -72.90 -32.95 32.46
N ASN A 490 -72.74 -32.34 33.63
CA ASN A 490 -71.59 -31.51 34.01
C ASN A 490 -70.60 -32.18 34.99
N TYR A 491 -70.93 -33.40 35.43
CA TYR A 491 -70.17 -34.15 36.42
C TYR A 491 -69.69 -35.48 35.83
N ILE A 492 -68.48 -35.87 36.20
CA ILE A 492 -67.81 -37.10 35.79
C ILE A 492 -67.18 -37.75 37.03
N GLY A 493 -66.73 -39.00 36.89
CA GLY A 493 -66.17 -39.78 37.98
C GLY A 493 -67.15 -40.78 38.59
N GLU A 494 -66.63 -41.75 39.34
CA GLU A 494 -67.39 -42.93 39.79
C GLU A 494 -68.45 -42.64 40.86
N ASP A 495 -68.38 -41.47 41.51
CA ASP A 495 -69.34 -40.97 42.50
C ASP A 495 -69.92 -39.59 42.14
N CYS A 496 -69.71 -39.13 40.90
CA CYS A 496 -70.19 -37.86 40.35
C CYS A 496 -69.69 -36.59 41.06
N ARG A 497 -68.49 -36.65 41.64
CA ARG A 497 -67.87 -35.52 42.33
C ARG A 497 -67.24 -34.47 41.41
N ASP A 498 -66.62 -34.88 40.30
CA ASP A 498 -65.71 -34.02 39.54
C ASP A 498 -66.39 -33.29 38.38
N ARG A 499 -66.05 -32.02 38.16
CA ARG A 499 -66.57 -31.22 37.04
C ARG A 499 -65.76 -31.46 35.76
N ARG A 500 -66.45 -31.63 34.63
CA ARG A 500 -65.83 -31.86 33.31
C ARG A 500 -64.98 -30.66 32.86
N CYS A 501 -63.70 -30.90 32.54
CA CYS A 501 -62.80 -29.88 31.97
C CYS A 501 -62.96 -29.71 30.45
N PRO A 502 -62.70 -28.51 29.89
CA PRO A 502 -62.74 -28.28 28.44
C PRO A 502 -61.71 -29.14 27.68
N ARG A 503 -62.18 -29.94 26.72
CA ARG A 503 -61.36 -30.82 25.84
C ARG A 503 -60.29 -31.66 26.56
N ASP A 504 -60.54 -32.02 27.83
CA ASP A 504 -59.60 -32.78 28.66
C ASP A 504 -58.19 -32.16 28.71
N CYS A 505 -58.14 -30.82 28.73
CA CYS A 505 -56.90 -30.05 28.69
C CYS A 505 -55.98 -30.40 27.51
N SER A 506 -56.57 -30.85 26.38
CA SER A 506 -55.89 -31.28 25.16
C SER A 506 -54.79 -32.34 25.39
N ASN A 507 -54.85 -33.06 26.52
CA ASN A 507 -53.80 -33.96 27.02
C ASN A 507 -52.42 -33.31 27.26
N ARG A 508 -52.38 -31.99 27.52
CA ARG A 508 -51.15 -31.19 27.72
C ARG A 508 -51.23 -30.31 28.98
N GLY A 509 -51.99 -30.80 29.96
CA GLY A 509 -52.27 -30.09 31.20
C GLY A 509 -53.11 -30.93 32.15
N ARG A 510 -53.16 -30.51 33.41
CA ARG A 510 -53.93 -31.16 34.48
C ARG A 510 -55.23 -30.41 34.73
N CYS A 511 -56.35 -31.13 34.76
CA CYS A 511 -57.66 -30.61 35.16
C CYS A 511 -57.72 -30.42 36.69
N VAL A 512 -58.02 -29.21 37.15
CA VAL A 512 -58.24 -28.87 38.55
C VAL A 512 -59.49 -28.01 38.65
N ASP A 513 -60.54 -28.55 39.29
CA ASP A 513 -61.84 -27.88 39.52
C ASP A 513 -62.47 -27.26 38.26
N GLY A 514 -62.44 -27.99 37.13
CA GLY A 514 -63.02 -27.54 35.86
C GLY A 514 -62.15 -26.57 35.05
N GLN A 515 -60.92 -26.28 35.49
CA GLN A 515 -59.94 -25.45 34.77
C GLN A 515 -58.66 -26.24 34.46
N CYS A 516 -58.01 -25.92 33.35
CA CYS A 516 -56.79 -26.59 32.92
C CYS A 516 -55.53 -25.84 33.38
N LEU A 517 -54.65 -26.53 34.10
CA LEU A 517 -53.29 -26.11 34.42
C LEU A 517 -52.33 -26.70 33.37
N CYS A 518 -51.77 -25.87 32.50
CA CYS A 518 -50.96 -26.32 31.36
C CYS A 518 -49.54 -26.72 31.75
N GLU A 519 -48.99 -27.71 31.03
CA GLU A 519 -47.58 -28.11 31.14
C GLU A 519 -46.66 -27.05 30.50
N ASP A 520 -45.40 -26.99 30.94
CA ASP A 520 -44.41 -26.04 30.43
C ASP A 520 -44.30 -26.12 28.89
N GLY A 521 -44.47 -24.98 28.21
CA GLY A 521 -44.55 -24.92 26.75
C GLY A 521 -45.96 -24.75 26.20
N PHE A 522 -47.01 -24.84 27.03
CA PHE A 522 -48.41 -24.73 26.62
C PHE A 522 -49.21 -23.69 27.43
N THR A 523 -50.20 -23.07 26.80
CA THR A 523 -51.08 -22.05 27.37
C THR A 523 -52.49 -22.14 26.77
N GLY A 524 -53.41 -21.29 27.22
CA GLY A 524 -54.81 -21.28 26.80
C GLY A 524 -55.73 -22.10 27.71
N LEU A 525 -57.05 -21.91 27.56
CA LEU A 525 -58.09 -22.44 28.46
C LEU A 525 -58.18 -23.98 28.51
N ASP A 526 -57.65 -24.65 27.48
CA ASP A 526 -57.53 -26.10 27.39
C ASP A 526 -56.13 -26.56 26.95
N CYS A 527 -55.12 -25.72 27.17
CA CYS A 527 -53.70 -26.02 26.92
C CYS A 527 -53.36 -26.41 25.47
N ALA A 528 -54.18 -25.97 24.51
CA ALA A 528 -53.97 -26.23 23.10
C ALA A 528 -52.94 -25.30 22.43
N GLU A 529 -52.58 -24.18 23.07
CA GLU A 529 -51.73 -23.15 22.48
C GLU A 529 -50.27 -23.30 22.96
N LEU A 530 -49.28 -23.09 22.09
CA LEU A 530 -47.87 -23.09 22.52
C LEU A 530 -47.50 -21.77 23.18
N SER A 531 -46.84 -21.82 24.34
CA SER A 531 -46.25 -20.64 24.97
C SER A 531 -44.98 -20.21 24.23
N CYS A 532 -44.84 -18.91 23.95
CA CYS A 532 -43.60 -18.39 23.38
C CYS A 532 -42.52 -18.13 24.45
N PRO A 533 -41.23 -18.24 24.09
CA PRO A 533 -40.12 -17.93 24.99
C PRO A 533 -40.25 -16.51 25.59
N SER A 534 -40.28 -16.42 26.92
CA SER A 534 -40.34 -15.16 27.69
C SER A 534 -41.43 -14.17 27.25
N ASP A 535 -42.56 -14.67 26.71
CA ASP A 535 -43.64 -13.85 26.12
C ASP A 535 -43.12 -12.81 25.09
N CYS A 536 -42.09 -13.19 24.33
CA CYS A 536 -41.41 -12.32 23.37
C CYS A 536 -40.90 -11.00 23.99
N HIS A 537 -40.64 -10.98 25.31
CA HIS A 537 -40.28 -9.81 26.11
C HIS A 537 -41.24 -8.62 25.95
N GLY A 538 -42.48 -8.84 25.49
CA GLY A 538 -43.42 -7.78 25.11
C GLY A 538 -42.99 -6.96 23.88
N GLN A 539 -41.95 -7.39 23.15
CA GLN A 539 -41.39 -6.73 21.95
C GLN A 539 -41.66 -7.54 20.66
N GLY A 540 -42.62 -8.46 20.71
CA GLY A 540 -43.02 -9.24 19.54
C GLY A 540 -44.38 -9.90 19.72
N ARG A 541 -44.87 -10.50 18.64
CA ARG A 541 -46.10 -11.30 18.62
C ARG A 541 -45.76 -12.79 18.61
N CYS A 542 -46.34 -13.54 19.53
CA CYS A 542 -46.26 -14.99 19.54
C CYS A 542 -47.09 -15.61 18.40
N VAL A 543 -46.46 -16.40 17.53
CA VAL A 543 -47.13 -17.15 16.44
C VAL A 543 -46.60 -18.58 16.45
N ASN A 544 -47.46 -19.55 16.78
CA ASN A 544 -47.14 -20.98 16.83
C ASN A 544 -45.89 -21.32 17.69
N GLY A 545 -45.72 -20.66 18.84
CA GLY A 545 -44.57 -20.89 19.73
C GLY A 545 -43.26 -20.19 19.31
N GLN A 546 -43.28 -19.42 18.22
CA GLN A 546 -42.15 -18.58 17.78
C GLN A 546 -42.49 -17.10 17.88
N CYS A 547 -41.53 -16.30 18.36
CA CYS A 547 -41.69 -14.85 18.44
C CYS A 547 -41.44 -14.17 17.08
N VAL A 548 -42.39 -13.35 16.65
CA VAL A 548 -42.25 -12.42 15.52
C VAL A 548 -42.02 -11.03 16.08
N CYS A 549 -40.78 -10.53 16.00
CA CYS A 549 -40.39 -9.28 16.66
C CYS A 549 -40.96 -8.03 15.99
N HIS A 550 -41.27 -7.02 16.82
CA HIS A 550 -41.61 -5.68 16.37
C HIS A 550 -40.40 -4.99 15.71
N GLU A 551 -40.65 -3.96 14.90
CA GLU A 551 -39.57 -3.22 14.24
C GLU A 551 -38.55 -2.68 15.27
N GLY A 552 -37.26 -2.87 14.97
CA GLY A 552 -36.17 -2.51 15.88
C GLY A 552 -35.75 -3.60 16.86
N PHE A 553 -36.41 -4.77 16.86
CA PHE A 553 -36.04 -5.91 17.70
C PHE A 553 -35.75 -7.19 16.89
N MET A 554 -34.92 -8.05 17.45
CA MET A 554 -34.49 -9.34 16.89
C MET A 554 -34.13 -10.34 18.00
N GLY A 555 -33.75 -11.56 17.62
CA GLY A 555 -33.54 -12.67 18.55
C GLY A 555 -34.75 -13.60 18.69
N GLN A 556 -34.56 -14.77 19.30
CA GLN A 556 -35.59 -15.82 19.39
C GLN A 556 -36.76 -15.46 20.34
N ASP A 557 -36.53 -14.53 21.27
CA ASP A 557 -37.47 -14.01 22.24
C ASP A 557 -37.64 -12.47 22.13
N CYS A 558 -37.18 -11.87 21.02
CA CYS A 558 -37.23 -10.43 20.74
C CYS A 558 -36.57 -9.52 21.76
N LYS A 559 -35.60 -10.05 22.51
CA LYS A 559 -34.86 -9.29 23.51
C LYS A 559 -33.86 -8.29 22.93
N GLU A 560 -33.31 -8.56 21.74
CA GLU A 560 -32.19 -7.80 21.18
C GLU A 560 -32.67 -6.64 20.30
N ARG A 561 -32.00 -5.48 20.37
CA ARG A 561 -32.28 -4.35 19.46
C ARG A 561 -31.51 -4.49 18.16
N ARG A 562 -32.17 -4.21 17.03
CA ARG A 562 -31.59 -4.22 15.68
C ARG A 562 -30.78 -2.95 15.44
N CYS A 563 -29.52 -3.10 15.05
CA CYS A 563 -28.68 -1.97 14.65
C CYS A 563 -28.88 -1.56 13.18
N PRO A 564 -28.70 -0.26 12.85
CA PRO A 564 -28.74 0.23 11.47
C PRO A 564 -27.73 -0.50 10.56
N GLY A 565 -28.20 -1.04 9.44
CA GLY A 565 -27.35 -1.66 8.41
C GLY A 565 -26.49 -2.84 8.89
N ASP A 566 -26.81 -3.46 10.03
CA ASP A 566 -25.94 -4.44 10.71
C ASP A 566 -24.51 -3.93 10.92
N CYS A 567 -24.39 -2.62 11.18
CA CYS A 567 -23.13 -1.89 11.27
C CYS A 567 -22.20 -2.09 10.04
N HIS A 568 -22.78 -2.43 8.87
CA HIS A 568 -22.08 -2.77 7.63
C HIS A 568 -20.98 -3.85 7.78
N GLY A 569 -21.04 -4.67 8.85
CA GLY A 569 -19.96 -5.59 9.22
C GLY A 569 -18.65 -4.89 9.65
N GLN A 570 -18.70 -3.57 9.91
CA GLN A 570 -17.59 -2.71 10.31
C GLN A 570 -17.78 -2.14 11.73
N GLY A 571 -18.58 -2.80 12.57
CA GLY A 571 -18.80 -2.39 13.95
C GLY A 571 -19.56 -3.43 14.77
N ARG A 572 -19.62 -3.20 16.07
CA ARG A 572 -20.41 -3.99 17.03
C ARG A 572 -21.73 -3.27 17.35
N CYS A 573 -22.81 -4.03 17.42
CA CYS A 573 -24.10 -3.51 17.88
C CYS A 573 -24.19 -3.48 19.41
N GLU A 574 -24.37 -2.30 19.99
CA GLU A 574 -24.62 -2.09 21.43
C GLU A 574 -25.92 -1.29 21.62
N ASP A 575 -26.94 -1.94 22.19
CA ASP A 575 -28.27 -1.35 22.47
C ASP A 575 -28.93 -0.64 21.28
N GLY A 576 -28.74 -1.16 20.06
CA GLY A 576 -29.30 -0.58 18.82
C GLY A 576 -28.47 0.56 18.22
N GLN A 577 -27.30 0.85 18.78
CA GLN A 577 -26.30 1.77 18.23
C GLN A 577 -25.07 1.01 17.75
N CYS A 578 -24.53 1.41 16.60
CA CYS A 578 -23.28 0.84 16.09
C CYS A 578 -22.06 1.51 16.74
N VAL A 579 -21.21 0.69 17.32
CA VAL A 579 -19.86 1.06 17.76
C VAL A 579 -18.89 0.63 16.66
N CYS A 580 -18.37 1.58 15.91
CA CYS A 580 -17.56 1.30 14.72
C CYS A 580 -16.16 0.79 15.05
N HIS A 581 -15.67 -0.12 14.21
CA HIS A 581 -14.27 -0.53 14.21
C HIS A 581 -13.38 0.64 13.76
N GLU A 582 -12.10 0.57 14.13
CA GLU A 582 -11.11 1.58 13.79
C GLU A 582 -11.07 1.84 12.27
N GLY A 583 -11.12 3.10 11.87
CA GLY A 583 -11.19 3.48 10.44
C GLY A 583 -12.61 3.70 9.90
N PHE A 584 -13.66 3.44 10.68
CA PHE A 584 -15.06 3.62 10.28
C PHE A 584 -15.83 4.54 11.24
N THR A 585 -16.81 5.25 10.69
CA THR A 585 -17.67 6.21 11.38
C THR A 585 -19.07 6.23 10.76
N GLY A 586 -19.98 7.01 11.34
CA GLY A 586 -21.37 7.08 10.94
C GLY A 586 -22.28 6.14 11.74
N ILE A 587 -23.59 6.36 11.64
CA ILE A 587 -24.63 5.68 12.46
C ILE A 587 -24.72 4.17 12.22
N ASP A 588 -24.18 3.70 11.10
CA ASP A 588 -24.17 2.31 10.63
C ASP A 588 -22.76 1.85 10.23
N CYS A 589 -21.71 2.60 10.60
CA CYS A 589 -20.32 2.36 10.23
C CYS A 589 -20.04 2.22 8.73
N GLY A 590 -20.92 2.75 7.88
CA GLY A 590 -20.75 2.71 6.42
C GLY A 590 -19.75 3.73 5.88
N GLN A 591 -19.27 4.66 6.71
CA GLN A 591 -18.37 5.75 6.28
C GLN A 591 -16.96 5.51 6.79
N ARG A 592 -15.95 5.76 5.96
CA ARG A 592 -14.55 5.71 6.39
C ARG A 592 -14.21 6.98 7.16
N SER A 593 -13.60 6.84 8.34
CA SER A 593 -13.06 7.97 9.09
C SER A 593 -11.80 8.51 8.41
N CYS A 594 -11.64 9.83 8.38
CA CYS A 594 -10.40 10.43 7.90
C CYS A 594 -9.36 10.55 9.03
N PRO A 595 -8.06 10.45 8.70
CA PRO A 595 -6.98 10.67 9.66
C PRO A 595 -7.11 12.03 10.35
N ASN A 596 -7.16 12.05 11.69
CA ASN A 596 -7.29 13.24 12.54
C ASN A 596 -8.36 14.25 12.11
N ASP A 597 -9.45 13.79 11.47
CA ASP A 597 -10.47 14.67 10.87
C ASP A 597 -9.86 15.75 9.95
N CYS A 598 -8.84 15.35 9.18
CA CYS A 598 -8.05 16.21 8.32
C CYS A 598 -7.46 17.43 9.04
N SER A 599 -7.18 17.31 10.35
CA SER A 599 -6.68 18.36 11.23
C SER A 599 -7.55 19.64 11.23
N ASN A 600 -8.80 19.56 10.77
CA ASN A 600 -9.65 20.71 10.42
C ASN A 600 -9.06 21.64 9.32
N LEU A 601 -8.05 21.17 8.58
CA LEU A 601 -7.31 21.87 7.53
C LEU A 601 -7.55 21.24 6.15
N GLY A 602 -8.60 20.43 6.01
CA GLY A 602 -9.00 19.81 4.76
C GLY A 602 -10.43 19.27 4.80
N GLN A 603 -10.86 18.69 3.69
CA GLN A 603 -12.16 18.03 3.55
C GLN A 603 -11.97 16.52 3.51
N CYS A 604 -12.72 15.81 4.35
CA CYS A 604 -12.76 14.35 4.34
C CYS A 604 -13.64 13.83 3.20
N ILE A 605 -13.06 13.12 2.23
CA ILE A 605 -13.80 12.46 1.15
C ILE A 605 -13.42 10.98 1.12
N SER A 606 -14.37 10.11 1.48
CA SER A 606 -14.21 8.64 1.46
C SER A 606 -13.00 8.12 2.24
N GLY A 607 -12.67 8.73 3.39
CA GLY A 607 -11.52 8.34 4.22
C GLY A 607 -10.18 8.94 3.76
N ARG A 608 -10.17 9.80 2.75
CA ARG A 608 -8.98 10.56 2.31
C ARG A 608 -9.19 12.04 2.55
N CYS A 609 -8.16 12.71 3.07
CA CYS A 609 -8.18 14.16 3.23
C CYS A 609 -7.79 14.88 1.94
N ILE A 610 -8.60 15.87 1.55
CA ILE A 610 -8.27 16.86 0.53
C ILE A 610 -7.90 18.14 1.26
N CYS A 611 -6.62 18.49 1.25
CA CYS A 611 -6.10 19.60 2.05
C CYS A 611 -6.47 20.97 1.50
N ASN A 612 -6.68 21.91 2.41
CA ASN A 612 -6.82 23.33 2.07
C ASN A 612 -5.50 23.84 1.49
N ALA A 613 -5.58 24.95 0.74
CA ALA A 613 -4.41 25.51 0.08
C ALA A 613 -3.28 25.83 1.09
N GLY A 614 -2.05 25.38 0.80
CA GLY A 614 -0.88 25.56 1.65
C GLY A 614 -0.59 24.40 2.60
N TYR A 615 -1.54 23.46 2.76
CA TYR A 615 -1.41 22.29 3.61
C TYR A 615 -1.23 20.99 2.81
N THR A 616 -0.51 20.04 3.38
CA THR A 616 -0.17 18.74 2.79
C THR A 616 -0.09 17.64 3.86
N GLY A 617 0.15 16.40 3.44
CA GLY A 617 0.15 15.21 4.28
C GLY A 617 -1.22 14.53 4.35
N ASP A 618 -1.24 13.30 4.87
CA ASP A 618 -2.43 12.43 4.88
C ASP A 618 -3.59 12.98 5.73
N ASP A 619 -3.27 13.80 6.73
CA ASP A 619 -4.21 14.46 7.63
C ASP A 619 -4.19 15.99 7.53
N CYS A 620 -3.54 16.56 6.49
CA CYS A 620 -3.40 18.00 6.25
C CYS A 620 -2.74 18.81 7.38
N SER A 621 -1.97 18.16 8.26
CA SER A 621 -1.29 18.85 9.36
C SER A 621 -0.05 19.63 8.94
N GLN A 622 0.56 19.27 7.80
CA GLN A 622 1.86 19.75 7.34
C GLN A 622 1.72 20.93 6.38
N VAL A 623 2.72 21.81 6.31
CA VAL A 623 2.77 22.93 5.35
C VAL A 623 3.55 22.52 4.12
N SER A 624 3.07 22.88 2.93
CA SER A 624 3.74 22.61 1.65
C SER A 624 5.16 23.19 1.65
N PRO A 625 6.21 22.38 1.44
CA PRO A 625 7.56 22.88 1.35
C PRO A 625 7.84 23.58 0.01
N PRO A 626 8.75 24.57 -0.01
CA PRO A 626 9.31 25.07 -1.26
C PRO A 626 10.08 23.95 -1.99
N LYS A 627 10.14 24.04 -3.31
CA LYS A 627 10.79 23.08 -4.21
C LYS A 627 11.88 23.78 -5.03
N ASP A 628 12.74 22.99 -5.66
CA ASP A 628 13.67 23.46 -6.69
C ASP A 628 14.51 24.69 -6.28
N LEU A 629 15.11 24.63 -5.09
CA LEU A 629 16.05 25.66 -4.64
C LEU A 629 17.28 25.66 -5.54
N ILE A 630 17.47 26.76 -6.27
CA ILE A 630 18.59 27.01 -7.15
C ILE A 630 19.43 28.19 -6.64
N VAL A 631 20.74 28.04 -6.78
CA VAL A 631 21.72 29.11 -6.55
C VAL A 631 22.01 29.75 -7.91
N THR A 632 21.62 31.01 -8.09
CA THR A 632 21.69 31.67 -9.41
C THR A 632 22.98 32.45 -9.62
N GLU A 633 23.50 33.10 -8.57
CA GLU A 633 24.72 33.90 -8.63
C GLU A 633 25.43 33.85 -7.28
N VAL A 634 26.76 33.85 -7.31
CA VAL A 634 27.62 33.79 -6.12
C VAL A 634 28.73 34.82 -6.28
N THR A 635 29.03 35.55 -5.21
CA THR A 635 30.17 36.49 -5.14
C THR A 635 31.02 36.17 -3.91
N GLU A 636 32.04 36.99 -3.60
CA GLU A 636 32.77 36.89 -2.34
C GLU A 636 31.91 37.12 -1.08
N GLU A 637 30.82 37.89 -1.17
CA GLU A 637 30.03 38.32 0.00
C GLU A 637 28.52 38.10 -0.14
N THR A 638 28.04 37.63 -1.30
CA THR A 638 26.61 37.46 -1.59
C THR A 638 26.30 36.16 -2.30
N VAL A 639 25.10 35.62 -2.01
CA VAL A 639 24.54 34.46 -2.72
C VAL A 639 23.09 34.77 -3.10
N ASN A 640 22.78 34.65 -4.39
CA ASN A 640 21.42 34.79 -4.91
C ASN A 640 20.74 33.41 -4.96
N LEU A 641 19.54 33.36 -4.42
CA LEU A 641 18.72 32.17 -4.31
C LEU A 641 17.40 32.36 -5.05
N ALA A 642 16.92 31.32 -5.69
CA ALA A 642 15.55 31.22 -6.18
C ALA A 642 14.98 29.83 -5.89
N TRP A 643 13.67 29.72 -5.70
CA TRP A 643 12.96 28.46 -5.46
C TRP A 643 11.58 28.51 -6.10
N ASP A 644 10.90 27.38 -6.18
CA ASP A 644 9.49 27.31 -6.57
C ASP A 644 8.59 26.99 -5.37
N ASN A 645 7.35 27.41 -5.42
CA ASN A 645 6.33 27.01 -4.46
C ASN A 645 4.94 27.12 -5.07
N GLU A 646 4.30 25.97 -5.25
CA GLU A 646 2.95 25.87 -5.83
C GLU A 646 1.87 26.54 -4.96
N MET A 647 2.11 26.63 -3.65
CA MET A 647 1.09 27.04 -2.67
C MET A 647 1.43 28.39 -2.03
N ARG A 648 0.42 29.24 -1.84
CA ARG A 648 0.60 30.53 -1.16
C ARG A 648 0.96 30.32 0.32
N VAL A 649 2.01 30.97 0.77
CA VAL A 649 2.51 30.95 2.15
C VAL A 649 2.57 32.38 2.70
N THR A 650 2.66 32.53 4.03
CA THR A 650 2.76 33.87 4.64
C THR A 650 4.15 34.48 4.46
N GLU A 651 5.19 33.68 4.67
CA GLU A 651 6.59 34.08 4.53
C GLU A 651 7.47 32.84 4.34
N TYR A 652 8.69 33.02 3.86
CA TYR A 652 9.75 32.03 3.90
C TYR A 652 10.77 32.38 4.97
N LEU A 653 11.30 31.37 5.65
CA LEU A 653 12.43 31.51 6.55
C LEU A 653 13.67 30.95 5.87
N VAL A 654 14.64 31.81 5.59
CA VAL A 654 15.93 31.42 5.03
C VAL A 654 16.92 31.30 6.18
N VAL A 655 17.53 30.13 6.31
CA VAL A 655 18.52 29.80 7.33
C VAL A 655 19.81 29.39 6.64
N TYR A 656 20.94 29.98 7.01
CA TYR A 656 22.24 29.69 6.40
C TYR A 656 23.30 29.57 7.48
N THR A 657 24.15 28.55 7.35
CA THR A 657 25.16 28.21 8.35
C THR A 657 26.49 27.92 7.64
N PRO A 658 27.61 28.56 8.04
CA PRO A 658 28.94 28.19 7.57
C PRO A 658 29.25 26.72 7.93
N THR A 659 29.90 25.97 7.05
CA THR A 659 30.12 24.52 7.26
C THR A 659 31.33 24.19 8.15
N HIS A 660 32.10 25.20 8.57
CA HIS A 660 33.23 25.02 9.51
C HIS A 660 32.75 24.83 10.96
N ALA A 661 33.56 24.18 11.79
CA ALA A 661 33.17 23.68 13.13
C ALA A 661 32.62 24.73 14.13
N ASN A 662 32.88 26.03 13.90
CA ASN A 662 32.42 27.14 14.74
C ASN A 662 31.39 28.05 14.04
N GLY A 663 30.82 27.63 12.90
CA GLY A 663 29.88 28.42 12.12
C GLY A 663 28.59 28.70 12.90
N LEU A 664 28.22 29.97 13.02
CA LEU A 664 26.96 30.40 13.63
C LEU A 664 25.81 30.30 12.62
N GLU A 665 24.67 29.81 13.05
CA GLU A 665 23.44 29.80 12.24
C GLU A 665 22.84 31.20 12.18
N MET A 666 22.61 31.67 10.96
CA MET A 666 21.99 32.96 10.68
C MET A 666 20.67 32.75 9.95
N GLN A 667 19.74 33.68 10.12
CA GLN A 667 18.42 33.58 9.51
C GLN A 667 17.75 34.93 9.25
N PHE A 668 16.90 34.98 8.23
CA PHE A 668 16.00 36.11 7.96
C PHE A 668 14.71 35.63 7.28
N ARG A 669 13.71 36.51 7.23
CA ARG A 669 12.38 36.23 6.66
C ARG A 669 12.22 36.91 5.31
N VAL A 670 11.59 36.22 4.38
CA VAL A 670 11.27 36.68 3.03
C VAL A 670 9.75 36.67 2.86
N PRO A 671 9.12 37.72 2.30
CA PRO A 671 7.70 37.75 2.02
C PRO A 671 7.21 36.55 1.17
N GLY A 672 6.02 36.02 1.45
CA GLY A 672 5.50 34.82 0.80
C GLY A 672 5.13 34.98 -0.69
N ASP A 673 5.08 36.22 -1.18
CA ASP A 673 4.89 36.57 -2.60
C ASP A 673 6.21 36.57 -3.40
N GLN A 674 7.35 36.40 -2.74
CA GLN A 674 8.67 36.34 -3.36
C GLN A 674 9.21 34.91 -3.35
N THR A 675 9.80 34.51 -4.48
CA THR A 675 10.42 33.19 -4.69
C THR A 675 11.92 33.29 -4.94
N SER A 676 12.52 34.44 -4.62
CA SER A 676 13.95 34.67 -4.75
C SER A 676 14.45 35.66 -3.70
N THR A 677 15.70 35.52 -3.28
CA THR A 677 16.32 36.47 -2.35
C THR A 677 17.84 36.49 -2.48
N ILE A 678 18.49 37.43 -1.79
CA ILE A 678 19.94 37.60 -1.78
C ILE A 678 20.41 37.54 -0.33
N ILE A 679 21.29 36.57 -0.03
CA ILE A 679 22.05 36.57 1.21
C ILE A 679 23.24 37.52 1.05
N ARG A 680 23.48 38.37 2.04
CA ARG A 680 24.55 39.38 2.05
C ARG A 680 25.45 39.18 3.26
N GLU A 681 26.59 39.87 3.28
CA GLU A 681 27.54 39.88 4.40
C GLU A 681 28.13 38.49 4.68
N LEU A 682 28.38 37.72 3.63
CA LEU A 682 29.01 36.40 3.71
C LEU A 682 30.54 36.52 3.75
N GLU A 683 31.20 35.55 4.36
CA GLU A 683 32.66 35.48 4.42
C GLU A 683 33.21 34.93 3.10
N PRO A 684 34.28 35.54 2.54
CA PRO A 684 34.88 35.05 1.30
C PRO A 684 35.60 33.70 1.43
N GLY A 685 35.43 32.84 0.42
CA GLY A 685 36.02 31.51 0.38
C GLY A 685 35.50 30.57 1.47
N VAL A 686 34.23 30.69 1.83
CA VAL A 686 33.57 29.86 2.85
C VAL A 686 32.36 29.15 2.25
N GLU A 687 32.22 27.87 2.56
CA GLU A 687 31.05 27.09 2.19
C GLU A 687 29.92 27.27 3.21
N TYR A 688 28.71 27.50 2.71
CA TYR A 688 27.49 27.69 3.48
C TYR A 688 26.46 26.60 3.15
N PHE A 689 25.81 26.09 4.18
CA PHE A 689 24.64 25.23 4.08
C PHE A 689 23.37 26.06 4.28
N ILE A 690 22.56 26.17 3.22
CA ILE A 690 21.39 27.02 3.13
C ILE A 690 20.14 26.15 3.19
N ARG A 691 19.12 26.58 3.94
CA ARG A 691 17.82 25.95 4.08
C ARG A 691 16.72 27.00 3.95
N VAL A 692 15.73 26.74 3.10
CA VAL A 692 14.56 27.60 2.93
C VAL A 692 13.32 26.85 3.39
N PHE A 693 12.58 27.43 4.33
CA PHE A 693 11.35 26.87 4.88
C PHE A 693 10.17 27.76 4.50
N ALA A 694 9.02 27.17 4.17
CA ALA A 694 7.77 27.89 4.07
C ALA A 694 7.12 28.03 5.45
N ILE A 695 6.57 29.20 5.74
CA ILE A 695 5.79 29.50 6.95
C ILE A 695 4.36 29.84 6.56
N LEU A 696 3.39 29.13 7.14
CA LEU A 696 1.96 29.41 7.00
C LEU A 696 1.30 29.32 8.37
N GLU A 697 0.62 30.39 8.80
CA GLU A 697 -0.10 30.45 10.10
C GLU A 697 0.77 30.01 11.30
N ASN A 698 2.04 30.42 11.32
CA ASN A 698 3.06 30.05 12.32
C ASN A 698 3.52 28.58 12.32
N LYS A 699 3.13 27.78 11.33
CA LYS A 699 3.68 26.45 11.09
C LYS A 699 4.82 26.51 10.07
N LYS A 700 5.88 25.76 10.33
CA LYS A 700 7.08 25.67 9.49
C LYS A 700 7.05 24.37 8.68
N SER A 701 7.28 24.45 7.37
CA SER A 701 7.40 23.29 6.49
C SER A 701 8.71 22.53 6.75
N ILE A 702 8.90 21.40 6.08
CA ILE A 702 10.24 20.85 5.86
C ILE A 702 11.05 21.79 4.93
N PRO A 703 12.39 21.88 5.07
CA PRO A 703 13.19 22.76 4.24
C PRO A 703 13.55 22.13 2.90
N VAL A 704 13.76 22.99 1.90
CA VAL A 704 14.64 22.69 0.77
C VAL A 704 16.04 23.23 1.09
N SER A 705 17.10 22.56 0.66
CA SER A 705 18.47 22.92 1.02
C SER A 705 19.44 22.94 -0.15
N ALA A 706 20.52 23.71 -0.01
CA ALA A 706 21.62 23.81 -0.96
C ALA A 706 22.95 24.06 -0.23
N ARG A 707 24.06 23.67 -0.84
CA ARG A 707 25.42 24.03 -0.40
C ARG A 707 26.07 24.92 -1.45
N VAL A 708 26.76 25.96 -1.01
CA VAL A 708 27.41 26.94 -1.89
C VAL A 708 28.68 27.47 -1.24
N ALA A 709 29.75 27.65 -2.02
CA ALA A 709 30.97 28.28 -1.58
C ALA A 709 31.10 29.68 -2.18
N THR A 710 31.31 30.70 -1.35
CA THR A 710 31.60 32.06 -1.80
C THR A 710 32.97 32.13 -2.47
N TYR A 711 33.15 33.06 -3.40
CA TYR A 711 34.43 33.22 -4.09
C TYR A 711 35.48 33.88 -3.20
N LEU A 712 36.74 33.69 -3.58
CA LEU A 712 37.89 34.40 -3.00
C LEU A 712 38.05 35.77 -3.70
N PRO A 713 38.35 36.86 -2.97
CA PRO A 713 38.49 38.18 -3.57
C PRO A 713 39.76 38.29 -4.42
N ALA A 714 39.76 39.20 -5.39
CA ALA A 714 40.95 39.49 -6.19
C ALA A 714 41.96 40.34 -5.39
N PRO A 715 43.28 40.06 -5.51
CA PRO A 715 44.31 40.96 -5.00
C PRO A 715 44.22 42.34 -5.64
N GLU A 716 44.62 43.38 -4.92
CA GLU A 716 44.68 44.75 -5.43
C GLU A 716 46.08 45.36 -5.27
N GLY A 717 46.33 46.49 -5.94
CA GLY A 717 47.52 47.31 -5.68
C GLY A 717 48.87 46.80 -6.21
N LEU A 718 48.91 45.73 -7.01
CA LEU A 718 50.16 45.21 -7.57
C LEU A 718 50.92 46.29 -8.37
N LYS A 719 52.12 46.63 -7.91
CA LYS A 719 52.98 47.68 -8.48
C LYS A 719 54.45 47.26 -8.47
N PHE A 720 55.22 47.82 -9.39
CA PHE A 720 56.66 47.57 -9.50
C PHE A 720 57.45 48.56 -8.64
N LYS A 721 58.26 48.04 -7.72
CA LYS A 721 59.14 48.84 -6.85
C LYS A 721 60.51 49.06 -7.47
N SER A 722 61.08 48.02 -8.08
CA SER A 722 62.32 48.15 -8.85
C SER A 722 62.38 47.13 -9.99
N ILE A 723 62.93 47.54 -11.13
CA ILE A 723 63.13 46.70 -12.32
C ILE A 723 64.60 46.83 -12.74
N LYS A 724 65.35 45.72 -12.68
CA LYS A 724 66.76 45.62 -13.06
C LYS A 724 66.91 44.70 -14.28
N GLU A 725 68.16 44.43 -14.67
CA GLU A 725 68.51 43.59 -15.80
C GLU A 725 68.08 42.14 -15.58
N THR A 726 68.26 41.61 -14.35
CA THR A 726 67.97 40.19 -14.04
C THR A 726 67.06 40.01 -12.82
N SER A 727 66.36 41.06 -12.39
CA SER A 727 65.47 40.99 -11.23
C SER A 727 64.34 42.01 -11.28
N VAL A 728 63.16 41.62 -10.80
CA VAL A 728 61.99 42.49 -10.64
C VAL A 728 61.50 42.40 -9.19
N GLU A 729 61.27 43.55 -8.56
CA GLU A 729 60.68 43.68 -7.23
C GLU A 729 59.28 44.27 -7.34
N VAL A 730 58.31 43.58 -6.74
CA VAL A 730 56.90 43.98 -6.72
C VAL A 730 56.38 44.18 -5.30
N GLU A 731 55.31 44.96 -5.18
CA GLU A 731 54.58 45.25 -3.95
C GLU A 731 53.07 45.25 -4.26
N TRP A 732 52.22 44.88 -3.30
CA TRP A 732 50.75 44.86 -3.43
C TRP A 732 50.06 45.27 -2.13
N ASP A 733 48.74 45.50 -2.19
CA ASP A 733 47.96 45.93 -1.02
C ASP A 733 47.59 44.72 -0.13
N PRO A 734 47.59 44.88 1.21
CA PRO A 734 47.17 43.82 2.13
C PRO A 734 45.66 43.60 2.06
N LEU A 735 45.21 42.33 2.16
CA LEU A 735 43.80 41.97 2.24
C LEU A 735 43.39 41.67 3.69
N ASP A 736 42.25 42.20 4.11
CA ASP A 736 41.66 42.00 5.44
C ASP A 736 40.77 40.75 5.52
N ILE A 737 41.23 39.65 4.91
CA ILE A 737 40.54 38.36 4.91
C ILE A 737 41.48 37.23 5.30
N ALA A 738 40.96 36.13 5.86
CA ALA A 738 41.73 34.96 6.25
C ALA A 738 42.03 34.04 5.04
N PHE A 739 43.31 33.89 4.67
CA PHE A 739 43.83 32.96 3.66
C PHE A 739 45.23 32.44 4.05
N GLU A 740 45.72 31.41 3.36
CA GLU A 740 46.95 30.69 3.74
C GLU A 740 48.22 31.34 3.18
N THR A 741 48.27 31.52 1.87
CA THR A 741 49.46 32.04 1.17
C THR A 741 49.08 32.91 -0.02
N TRP A 742 49.93 33.89 -0.32
CA TRP A 742 49.99 34.50 -1.64
C TRP A 742 50.74 33.58 -2.60
N GLU A 743 50.33 33.55 -3.85
CA GLU A 743 51.05 32.88 -4.93
C GLU A 743 51.37 33.91 -6.01
N ILE A 744 52.66 34.15 -6.25
CA ILE A 744 53.15 35.04 -7.29
C ILE A 744 53.84 34.24 -8.39
N ILE A 745 53.49 34.51 -9.64
CA ILE A 745 53.95 33.79 -10.81
C ILE A 745 54.58 34.76 -11.79
N PHE A 746 55.79 34.46 -12.25
CA PHE A 746 56.48 35.19 -13.30
C PHE A 746 56.52 34.31 -14.56
N ARG A 747 55.83 34.75 -15.60
CA ARG A 747 55.79 34.08 -16.90
C ARG A 747 56.54 34.91 -17.93
N ASN A 748 57.47 34.28 -18.64
CA ASN A 748 58.18 34.92 -19.74
C ASN A 748 57.26 34.99 -20.97
N MET A 749 56.96 36.20 -21.45
CA MET A 749 56.09 36.40 -22.60
C MET A 749 56.80 36.11 -23.93
N ASN A 750 58.14 36.18 -23.95
CA ASN A 750 58.95 36.03 -25.16
C ASN A 750 59.37 34.59 -25.44
N LYS A 751 59.08 33.67 -24.52
CA LYS A 751 59.44 32.25 -24.62
C LYS A 751 58.34 31.39 -23.99
N GLU A 752 57.46 30.83 -24.81
CA GLU A 752 56.36 29.97 -24.36
C GLU A 752 56.85 28.63 -23.79
N ASP A 753 58.08 28.20 -24.12
CA ASP A 753 58.69 26.94 -23.66
C ASP A 753 59.47 27.05 -22.34
N GLU A 754 59.70 28.25 -21.80
CA GLU A 754 60.30 28.43 -20.47
C GLU A 754 59.21 28.35 -19.40
N GLY A 755 59.31 27.38 -18.49
CA GLY A 755 58.33 27.17 -17.42
C GLY A 755 58.12 28.40 -16.53
N GLU A 756 56.92 28.50 -15.96
CA GLU A 756 56.52 29.61 -15.07
C GLU A 756 57.29 29.55 -13.73
N ILE A 757 57.77 30.71 -13.25
CA ILE A 757 58.44 30.79 -11.94
C ILE A 757 57.38 31.14 -10.90
N THR A 758 56.98 30.16 -10.10
CA THR A 758 55.96 30.32 -9.06
C THR A 758 56.60 30.39 -7.67
N LYS A 759 56.12 31.33 -6.85
CA LYS A 759 56.52 31.49 -5.45
C LYS A 759 55.32 31.64 -4.53
N SER A 760 55.25 30.81 -3.49
CA SER A 760 54.27 30.96 -2.41
C SER A 760 54.86 31.76 -1.25
N LEU A 761 54.14 32.76 -0.77
CA LEU A 761 54.53 33.68 0.30
C LEU A 761 53.49 33.63 1.43
N ARG A 762 53.93 33.61 2.68
CA ARG A 762 53.01 33.57 3.83
C ARG A 762 52.64 34.99 4.25
N ARG A 763 51.44 35.15 4.82
CA ARG A 763 51.06 36.43 5.45
C ARG A 763 52.03 36.77 6.59
N PRO A 764 52.41 38.04 6.80
CA PRO A 764 51.85 39.27 6.22
C PRO A 764 52.69 39.85 5.06
N GLU A 765 53.44 39.04 4.31
CA GLU A 765 54.28 39.56 3.21
C GLU A 765 53.44 40.23 2.12
N THR A 766 53.81 41.44 1.73
CA THR A 766 53.17 42.24 0.66
C THR A 766 54.14 42.73 -0.40
N SER A 767 55.37 42.20 -0.42
CA SER A 767 56.37 42.50 -1.43
C SER A 767 57.28 41.31 -1.69
N TYR A 768 57.79 41.18 -2.91
CA TYR A 768 58.68 40.10 -3.30
C TYR A 768 59.64 40.52 -4.41
N GLN A 769 60.87 40.02 -4.34
CA GLN A 769 61.89 40.24 -5.38
C GLN A 769 62.24 38.92 -6.07
N GLN A 770 61.91 38.83 -7.35
CA GLN A 770 62.33 37.73 -8.22
C GLN A 770 63.70 38.03 -8.82
N THR A 771 64.62 37.07 -8.75
CA THR A 771 65.97 37.15 -9.32
C THR A 771 66.19 36.05 -10.36
N GLY A 772 67.23 36.18 -11.19
CA GLY A 772 67.53 35.19 -12.23
C GLY A 772 66.65 35.32 -13.48
N LEU A 773 66.05 36.49 -13.70
CA LEU A 773 65.31 36.80 -14.92
C LEU A 773 66.28 37.10 -16.06
N ALA A 774 65.86 36.83 -17.30
CA ALA A 774 66.65 37.17 -18.47
C ALA A 774 66.56 38.68 -18.78
N PRO A 775 67.66 39.35 -19.16
CA PRO A 775 67.67 40.77 -19.53
C PRO A 775 66.96 41.04 -20.85
N GLY A 776 66.30 42.21 -20.94
CA GLY A 776 65.59 42.67 -22.13
C GLY A 776 64.35 41.86 -22.49
N GLN A 777 63.77 41.12 -21.54
CA GLN A 777 62.62 40.25 -21.77
C GLN A 777 61.36 40.71 -21.06
N GLU A 778 60.22 40.46 -21.68
CA GLU A 778 58.91 40.82 -21.15
C GLU A 778 58.38 39.69 -20.26
N TYR A 779 57.92 40.06 -19.06
CA TYR A 779 57.38 39.14 -18.07
C TYR A 779 55.98 39.57 -17.65
N GLU A 780 55.04 38.62 -17.61
CA GLU A 780 53.74 38.74 -16.95
C GLU A 780 53.88 38.25 -15.50
N ILE A 781 53.58 39.14 -14.56
CA ILE A 781 53.51 38.85 -13.13
C ILE A 781 52.04 38.68 -12.76
N SER A 782 51.68 37.49 -12.27
CA SER A 782 50.35 37.19 -11.75
C SER A 782 50.40 36.98 -10.25
N LEU A 783 49.53 37.66 -9.49
CA LEU A 783 49.39 37.51 -8.05
C LEU A 783 48.03 36.90 -7.72
N HIS A 784 48.02 35.89 -6.86
CA HIS A 784 46.82 35.17 -6.42
C HIS A 784 46.82 34.96 -4.92
N ILE A 785 45.64 34.77 -4.35
CA ILE A 785 45.48 34.23 -2.99
C ILE A 785 45.16 32.74 -3.05
N VAL A 786 45.65 31.99 -2.06
CA VAL A 786 45.37 30.56 -1.91
C VAL A 786 44.80 30.31 -0.51
N LYS A 787 43.67 29.59 -0.46
CA LYS A 787 42.98 29.19 0.79
C LYS A 787 42.38 27.80 0.57
N ASN A 788 42.64 26.84 1.47
CA ASN A 788 42.18 25.45 1.36
C ASN A 788 42.53 24.79 0.01
N ASN A 789 43.76 25.01 -0.49
CA ASN A 789 44.22 24.60 -1.83
C ASN A 789 43.46 25.19 -3.02
N THR A 790 42.53 26.12 -2.81
CA THR A 790 41.82 26.82 -3.89
C THR A 790 42.54 28.14 -4.20
N ARG A 791 42.88 28.35 -5.48
CA ARG A 791 43.48 29.60 -5.98
C ARG A 791 42.38 30.58 -6.36
N GLY A 792 42.42 31.77 -5.77
CA GLY A 792 41.51 32.88 -6.08
C GLY A 792 41.83 33.57 -7.42
N PRO A 793 40.97 34.52 -7.84
CA PRO A 793 41.19 35.32 -9.04
C PRO A 793 42.54 36.05 -8.98
N GLY A 794 43.18 36.18 -10.15
CA GLY A 794 44.52 36.74 -10.27
C GLY A 794 44.55 38.20 -10.64
N LEU A 795 45.48 38.95 -10.03
CA LEU A 795 45.86 40.28 -10.50
C LEU A 795 47.13 40.17 -11.36
N LYS A 796 47.06 40.65 -12.60
CA LYS A 796 48.16 40.56 -13.56
C LYS A 796 48.78 41.93 -13.86
N ARG A 797 50.10 41.96 -14.04
CA ARG A 797 50.83 43.11 -14.61
C ARG A 797 52.00 42.64 -15.46
N VAL A 798 52.29 43.38 -16.53
CA VAL A 798 53.40 43.11 -17.45
C VAL A 798 54.51 44.14 -17.25
N THR A 799 55.77 43.70 -17.37
CA THR A 799 56.96 44.56 -17.35
C THR A 799 58.09 43.97 -18.18
N THR A 800 59.06 44.80 -18.57
CA THR A 800 60.25 44.38 -19.32
C THR A 800 61.50 44.59 -18.46
N THR A 801 62.33 43.57 -18.33
CA THR A 801 63.64 43.68 -17.66
C THR A 801 64.58 44.58 -18.47
N ARG A 802 65.54 45.22 -17.80
CA ARG A 802 66.51 46.10 -18.50
C ARG A 802 67.47 45.29 -19.35
N GLU A 803 67.92 45.85 -20.47
CA GLU A 803 69.05 45.29 -21.21
C GLU A 803 70.37 45.61 -20.53
N TYR A 804 71.39 44.77 -20.73
CA TYR A 804 72.75 45.09 -20.31
C TYR A 804 73.21 46.35 -21.04
N SER A 805 73.53 47.40 -20.28
CA SER A 805 74.22 48.57 -20.84
C SER A 805 75.65 48.15 -21.24
N PRO A 806 76.12 48.46 -22.45
CA PRO A 806 77.44 48.06 -22.94
C PRO A 806 78.61 48.71 -22.21
#